data_AF-A0A930FC90-F1
#
_entry.id   AF-A0A930FC90-F1
#
_cell.length_a   1.000
_cell.length_b   1.000
_cell.length_c   1.000
_cell.angle_alpha   90.00
_cell.angle_beta   90.00
_cell.angle_gamma   90.00
#
_symmetry.space_group_name_H-M   'P 1'
#
loop_
_entity.id
_entity.type
_entity.pdbx_description
1 polymer ?
#
loop_
_entity_poly.entity_id
_entity_poly.type
_entity_poly.pdbx_seq_one_letter_code
_entity_poly.pdbx_strand_id
1 'polypeptide(L)'
;SDDAKIDDAHKVAKAAFVDPAKLGPQDLTYGKIRNFKSREDAVIYEAHVRDFTSDPAIAKDLTKPFGTFEAFIEKLDYLKDLGVTHIQLLPVLSYYFVNELKNQERLSDYASSNSNYNWGYDPQNYFSLTGMYSSDPKDPEKRIAEFKNLINEIHKRGMGAILDVVYNHTANVDIFEDIEPNYYHFMDADGTPRTSFGGGRLGTTHYMSKRVLVDSIKYLVETYKVDGFRFDMMGDHDAASIEEAYKAARALNPNLIMLGEGWRTYAGDENTPTKAADQDWMKHTDTVAVFSDDIRNNLKSGYPNEGQPAFITGGKRDINTIFKNLIAQPTNFEADSPGDVIQYIAAHDNLTLFDIIAQSIKKDPSKAENYAEIHRRLRLGNLMVLTAQGTPFIHSGQEYGRTKQFLDPAYKTPVPEDKVPNKSHLLRDKDGKPFVYPYFIHDSYDSSDAVNKFDWTKATDGKAFPENVKSRDYMKGLIALRQSTDAFRLKSLQDIKDRVQLITVPGQNGVEKEDVVIGYQITAPNGDVYAVFVNADDKAREFNLGTAFAHLRKAEVLADENQAGPVGIAKPQGLKWTEKGLQLNALTAVVLRLSQGSAIVAPAVEEKPEFDLSSLEVEPEQGQAQNLAANPETQETTSEAHSQNLLPNTGTESKSLLALAGFSILALLGFGWLVKNKKKQ
;
A
#
# COMPACT_ATOMS: atom_id res chain seq x y z
N SER A 1 -25.79 -1.26 -9.12
CA SER A 1 -26.44 -1.48 -10.43
C SER A 1 -27.56 -0.47 -10.64
N ASP A 2 -28.00 -0.25 -11.88
CA ASP A 2 -29.28 0.43 -12.17
C ASP A 2 -30.47 -0.32 -11.53
N ASP A 3 -30.36 -1.65 -11.44
CA ASP A 3 -31.37 -2.53 -10.83
C ASP A 3 -31.60 -2.27 -9.34
N ALA A 4 -30.70 -1.57 -8.65
CA ALA A 4 -30.83 -1.25 -7.22
C ALA A 4 -32.00 -0.27 -6.90
N LYS A 5 -32.74 0.16 -7.94
CA LYS A 5 -33.98 0.94 -7.85
C LYS A 5 -35.22 0.16 -8.33
N ILE A 6 -35.07 -1.11 -8.72
CA ILE A 6 -36.17 -1.96 -9.24
C ILE A 6 -36.86 -2.70 -8.10
N ASP A 7 -36.10 -3.36 -7.21
CA ASP A 7 -36.61 -4.04 -6.03
C ASP A 7 -35.56 -4.15 -4.91
N ASP A 8 -36.02 -4.43 -3.69
CA ASP A 8 -35.19 -4.56 -2.49
C ASP A 8 -34.14 -5.67 -2.62
N ALA A 9 -34.41 -6.71 -3.41
CA ALA A 9 -33.49 -7.83 -3.66
C ALA A 9 -32.38 -7.48 -4.65
N HIS A 10 -32.29 -6.23 -5.14
CA HIS A 10 -31.16 -5.70 -5.90
C HIS A 10 -30.48 -4.49 -5.23
N LYS A 11 -30.96 -4.08 -4.04
CA LYS A 11 -30.36 -3.04 -3.18
C LYS A 11 -28.95 -3.40 -2.71
N VAL A 12 -28.71 -4.68 -2.39
CA VAL A 12 -27.42 -5.22 -1.92
C VAL A 12 -27.04 -6.50 -2.66
N ALA A 13 -25.76 -6.87 -2.64
CA ALA A 13 -25.28 -8.13 -3.19
C ALA A 13 -25.84 -9.36 -2.44
N LYS A 14 -25.97 -10.47 -3.16
CA LYS A 14 -26.45 -11.75 -2.62
C LYS A 14 -25.26 -12.60 -2.19
N ALA A 15 -25.25 -13.07 -0.95
CA ALA A 15 -24.22 -13.97 -0.44
C ALA A 15 -24.30 -15.36 -1.13
N ALA A 16 -23.19 -16.09 -1.12
CA ALA A 16 -23.08 -17.44 -1.69
C ALA A 16 -22.59 -18.45 -0.64
N PHE A 17 -23.03 -19.71 -0.76
CA PHE A 17 -22.48 -20.82 0.01
C PHE A 17 -21.23 -21.36 -0.69
N VAL A 18 -20.08 -21.28 -0.03
CA VAL A 18 -18.75 -21.65 -0.57
C VAL A 18 -17.90 -22.26 0.55
N ASP A 19 -16.86 -23.03 0.19
CA ASP A 19 -15.87 -23.57 1.14
C ASP A 19 -14.45 -23.08 0.81
N PRO A 20 -13.98 -21.96 1.40
CA PRO A 20 -12.68 -21.38 1.08
C PRO A 20 -11.46 -22.27 1.37
N ALA A 21 -11.60 -23.33 2.17
CA ALA A 21 -10.50 -24.26 2.42
C ALA A 21 -10.21 -25.10 1.17
N LYS A 22 -11.25 -25.65 0.53
CA LYS A 22 -11.16 -26.53 -0.65
C LYS A 22 -10.68 -25.85 -1.93
N LEU A 23 -10.70 -24.52 -1.97
CA LEU A 23 -10.47 -23.72 -3.17
C LEU A 23 -9.03 -23.23 -3.30
N GLY A 24 -8.54 -23.09 -4.54
CA GLY A 24 -7.19 -22.61 -4.83
C GLY A 24 -6.06 -23.55 -4.36
N PRO A 25 -4.79 -23.08 -4.40
CA PRO A 25 -3.64 -23.90 -4.02
C PRO A 25 -3.70 -24.34 -2.56
N GLN A 26 -3.54 -25.65 -2.34
CA GLN A 26 -3.65 -26.29 -1.02
C GLN A 26 -2.32 -26.27 -0.23
N ASP A 27 -1.23 -25.85 -0.89
CA ASP A 27 0.11 -25.58 -0.34
C ASP A 27 0.25 -24.15 0.24
N LEU A 28 -0.74 -23.29 0.06
CA LEU A 28 -0.72 -21.88 0.48
C LEU A 28 -0.51 -21.75 2.00
N THR A 29 0.55 -21.04 2.37
CA THR A 29 0.97 -20.73 3.74
C THR A 29 1.51 -19.29 3.81
N TYR A 30 2.04 -18.82 4.93
CA TYR A 30 2.55 -17.45 5.07
C TYR A 30 3.86 -17.21 4.29
N GLY A 31 4.09 -15.97 3.86
CA GLY A 31 5.19 -15.60 2.99
C GLY A 31 6.57 -15.76 3.64
N LYS A 32 7.49 -16.44 2.93
CA LYS A 32 8.92 -16.48 3.28
C LYS A 32 9.65 -15.31 2.62
N ILE A 33 9.38 -14.11 3.15
CA ILE A 33 9.75 -12.84 2.52
C ILE A 33 11.27 -12.63 2.54
N ARG A 34 11.86 -12.37 1.38
CA ARG A 34 13.29 -12.11 1.20
C ARG A 34 13.70 -10.78 1.86
N ASN A 35 14.93 -10.74 2.38
CA ASN A 35 15.56 -9.54 2.96
C ASN A 35 14.81 -8.88 4.13
N PHE A 36 13.77 -9.53 4.67
CA PHE A 36 12.86 -8.98 5.68
C PHE A 36 12.99 -9.71 7.03
N LYS A 37 12.97 -8.97 8.14
CA LYS A 37 12.88 -9.51 9.51
C LYS A 37 11.93 -8.70 10.40
N SER A 38 11.94 -7.37 10.26
CA SER A 38 11.08 -6.43 11.00
C SER A 38 10.57 -5.30 10.11
N ARG A 39 9.62 -4.50 10.60
CA ARG A 39 8.85 -3.52 9.81
C ARG A 39 9.70 -2.56 8.97
N GLU A 40 10.85 -2.11 9.48
CA GLU A 40 11.77 -1.18 8.80
C GLU A 40 12.57 -1.83 7.65
N ASP A 41 12.60 -3.17 7.57
CA ASP A 41 13.15 -3.91 6.43
C ASP A 41 12.20 -3.96 5.24
N ALA A 42 10.90 -3.70 5.45
CA ALA A 42 9.93 -3.73 4.39
C ALA A 42 10.16 -2.59 3.39
N VAL A 43 10.14 -2.96 2.11
CA VAL A 43 9.90 -2.07 0.98
C VAL A 43 8.53 -2.44 0.43
N ILE A 44 7.57 -1.53 0.57
CA ILE A 44 6.16 -1.71 0.19
C ILE A 44 5.92 -1.11 -1.20
N TYR A 45 5.21 -1.83 -2.06
CA TYR A 45 4.82 -1.42 -3.40
C TYR A 45 3.29 -1.48 -3.56
N GLU A 46 2.64 -0.33 -3.69
CA GLU A 46 1.18 -0.19 -3.74
C GLU A 46 0.67 -0.24 -5.18
N ALA A 47 -0.13 -1.26 -5.51
CA ALA A 47 -0.70 -1.46 -6.84
C ALA A 47 -2.21 -1.77 -6.76
N HIS A 48 -2.97 -1.29 -7.74
CA HIS A 48 -4.34 -1.74 -7.97
C HIS A 48 -4.33 -2.91 -8.97
N VAL A 49 -5.13 -3.95 -8.69
CA VAL A 49 -5.11 -5.21 -9.46
C VAL A 49 -5.42 -4.97 -10.94
N ARG A 50 -6.35 -4.07 -11.23
CA ARG A 50 -6.70 -3.70 -12.61
C ARG A 50 -5.58 -2.91 -13.29
N ASP A 51 -5.05 -1.87 -12.64
CA ASP A 51 -4.03 -0.97 -13.20
C ASP A 51 -2.82 -1.73 -13.74
N PHE A 52 -2.35 -2.69 -12.95
CA PHE A 52 -1.10 -3.39 -13.22
C PHE A 52 -1.14 -4.23 -14.51
N THR A 53 -2.33 -4.53 -15.05
CA THR A 53 -2.47 -5.26 -16.32
C THR A 53 -3.51 -4.69 -17.31
N SER A 54 -4.11 -3.53 -17.04
CA SER A 54 -5.08 -2.90 -17.96
C SER A 54 -4.48 -2.19 -19.18
N ASP A 55 -3.16 -2.13 -19.31
CA ASP A 55 -2.48 -1.61 -20.50
C ASP A 55 -2.79 -2.47 -21.76
N PRO A 56 -3.32 -1.87 -22.84
CA PRO A 56 -3.49 -2.58 -24.11
C PRO A 56 -2.17 -3.04 -24.75
N ALA A 57 -1.03 -2.45 -24.42
CA ALA A 57 0.27 -2.81 -25.01
C ALA A 57 0.65 -4.28 -24.73
N ILE A 58 0.42 -4.75 -23.50
CA ILE A 58 0.71 -6.13 -23.06
C ILE A 58 -0.40 -7.14 -23.40
N ALA A 59 -1.47 -6.74 -24.10
CA ALA A 59 -2.61 -7.61 -24.37
C ALA A 59 -2.29 -8.83 -25.25
N LYS A 60 -1.07 -8.93 -25.79
CA LYS A 60 -0.52 -10.10 -26.51
C LYS A 60 0.37 -10.99 -25.64
N ASP A 61 0.81 -10.51 -24.48
CA ASP A 61 1.67 -11.24 -23.54
C ASP A 61 0.86 -12.03 -22.52
N LEU A 62 -0.34 -11.56 -22.19
CA LEU A 62 -1.22 -12.13 -21.17
C LEU A 62 -1.91 -13.39 -21.69
N THR A 63 -1.86 -14.47 -20.91
CA THR A 63 -2.68 -15.68 -21.11
C THR A 63 -3.98 -15.64 -20.31
N LYS A 64 -4.12 -14.68 -19.39
CA LYS A 64 -5.30 -14.50 -18.52
C LYS A 64 -6.12 -13.27 -18.92
N PRO A 65 -7.40 -13.20 -18.53
CA PRO A 65 -8.22 -12.01 -18.78
C PRO A 65 -7.62 -10.81 -18.03
N PHE A 66 -7.44 -9.68 -18.71
CA PHE A 66 -6.69 -8.54 -18.17
C PHE A 66 -7.35 -7.94 -16.92
N GLY A 67 -6.55 -7.35 -16.04
CA GLY A 67 -7.04 -6.70 -14.82
C GLY A 67 -7.60 -7.64 -13.75
N THR A 68 -7.35 -8.95 -13.89
CA THR A 68 -7.74 -9.99 -12.92
C THR A 68 -6.58 -10.39 -12.00
N PHE A 69 -6.91 -11.08 -10.91
CA PHE A 69 -5.91 -11.66 -10.00
C PHE A 69 -4.91 -12.57 -10.74
N GLU A 70 -5.37 -13.39 -11.68
CA GLU A 70 -4.46 -14.29 -12.43
C GLU A 70 -3.62 -13.56 -13.48
N ALA A 71 -4.12 -12.48 -14.11
CA ALA A 71 -3.28 -11.67 -15.00
C ALA A 71 -2.15 -10.95 -14.23
N PHE A 72 -2.41 -10.55 -12.99
CA PHE A 72 -1.39 -9.95 -12.11
C PHE A 72 -0.20 -10.91 -11.89
N ILE A 73 -0.45 -12.22 -11.77
CA ILE A 73 0.58 -13.27 -11.65
C ILE A 73 1.58 -13.19 -12.80
N GLU A 74 1.10 -13.01 -14.04
CA GLU A 74 1.92 -13.01 -15.27
C GLU A 74 2.92 -11.85 -15.33
N LYS A 75 2.81 -10.86 -14.45
CA LYS A 75 3.71 -9.71 -14.36
C LYS A 75 4.47 -9.61 -13.02
N LEU A 76 4.29 -10.55 -12.08
CA LEU A 76 4.96 -10.53 -10.76
C LEU A 76 6.50 -10.55 -10.84
N ASP A 77 7.09 -11.16 -11.88
CA ASP A 77 8.54 -11.22 -12.01
C ASP A 77 9.20 -9.85 -12.27
N TYR A 78 8.42 -8.84 -12.71
CA TYR A 78 8.89 -7.44 -12.72
C TYR A 78 9.11 -6.89 -11.31
N LEU A 79 8.23 -7.21 -10.36
CA LEU A 79 8.32 -6.79 -8.96
C LEU A 79 9.37 -7.62 -8.20
N LYS A 80 9.50 -8.90 -8.55
CA LYS A 80 10.62 -9.74 -8.14
C LYS A 80 11.95 -9.11 -8.56
N ASP A 81 12.08 -8.67 -9.81
CA ASP A 81 13.28 -8.00 -10.34
C ASP A 81 13.51 -6.60 -9.76
N LEU A 82 12.45 -5.83 -9.48
CA LEU A 82 12.53 -4.51 -8.84
C LEU A 82 13.06 -4.59 -7.40
N GLY A 83 12.93 -5.75 -6.74
CA GLY A 83 13.49 -6.03 -5.42
C GLY A 83 12.54 -5.78 -4.24
N VAL A 84 11.29 -5.37 -4.48
CA VAL A 84 10.32 -5.05 -3.41
C VAL A 84 10.01 -6.26 -2.53
N THR A 85 9.55 -6.02 -1.30
CA THR A 85 9.32 -7.08 -0.30
C THR A 85 7.84 -7.39 -0.13
N HIS A 86 6.99 -6.38 -0.17
CA HIS A 86 5.55 -6.47 0.07
C HIS A 86 4.82 -5.76 -1.06
N ILE A 87 3.79 -6.41 -1.61
CA ILE A 87 2.87 -5.82 -2.58
C ILE A 87 1.61 -5.44 -1.81
N GLN A 88 1.33 -4.14 -1.65
CA GLN A 88 0.04 -3.67 -1.17
C GLN A 88 -0.95 -3.66 -2.34
N LEU A 89 -2.06 -4.37 -2.19
CA LEU A 89 -3.16 -4.37 -3.14
C LEU A 89 -4.24 -3.40 -2.64
N LEU A 90 -4.63 -2.44 -3.48
CA LEU A 90 -5.85 -1.63 -3.28
C LEU A 90 -7.10 -2.52 -3.09
N PRO A 91 -8.18 -2.02 -2.47
CA PRO A 91 -9.23 -2.85 -1.87
C PRO A 91 -9.76 -4.01 -2.73
N VAL A 92 -9.39 -5.23 -2.34
CA VAL A 92 -9.83 -6.49 -2.98
C VAL A 92 -11.12 -7.07 -2.41
N LEU A 93 -11.63 -6.47 -1.32
CA LEU A 93 -12.91 -6.82 -0.71
C LEU A 93 -14.08 -6.30 -1.55
N SER A 94 -15.29 -6.81 -1.32
CA SER A 94 -16.48 -6.45 -2.09
C SER A 94 -16.86 -4.98 -1.88
N TYR A 95 -16.98 -4.25 -2.99
CA TYR A 95 -17.34 -2.83 -3.04
C TYR A 95 -18.55 -2.57 -3.96
N TYR A 96 -19.26 -1.47 -3.70
CA TYR A 96 -20.67 -1.29 -4.08
C TYR A 96 -20.89 -0.65 -5.47
N PHE A 97 -20.19 0.44 -5.78
CA PHE A 97 -20.39 1.20 -7.02
C PHE A 97 -19.58 0.61 -8.18
N VAL A 98 -20.06 -0.53 -8.71
CA VAL A 98 -19.46 -1.25 -9.83
C VAL A 98 -20.49 -2.10 -10.59
N ASN A 99 -20.19 -2.43 -11.85
CA ASN A 99 -20.82 -3.52 -12.58
C ASN A 99 -19.78 -4.61 -12.89
N GLU A 100 -19.69 -5.62 -12.03
CA GLU A 100 -18.75 -6.75 -12.20
C GLU A 100 -18.94 -7.47 -13.54
N LEU A 101 -20.17 -7.53 -14.08
CA LEU A 101 -20.49 -8.22 -15.34
C LEU A 101 -19.83 -7.57 -16.57
N LYS A 102 -19.28 -6.36 -16.42
CA LYS A 102 -18.52 -5.61 -17.42
C LYS A 102 -17.02 -5.59 -17.16
N ASN A 103 -16.48 -6.41 -16.25
CA ASN A 103 -15.06 -6.33 -15.89
C ASN A 103 -14.10 -6.59 -17.07
N GLN A 104 -14.50 -7.42 -18.04
CA GLN A 104 -13.75 -7.67 -19.27
C GLN A 104 -13.87 -6.56 -20.34
N GLU A 105 -14.66 -5.51 -20.11
CA GLU A 105 -14.67 -4.34 -20.99
C GLU A 105 -13.44 -3.46 -20.70
N ARG A 106 -12.68 -3.08 -21.73
CA ARG A 106 -11.58 -2.11 -21.61
C ARG A 106 -12.14 -0.69 -21.66
N LEU A 107 -11.75 0.12 -20.68
CA LEU A 107 -12.16 1.51 -20.54
C LEU A 107 -11.12 2.39 -21.27
N SER A 108 -11.10 2.28 -22.60
CA SER A 108 -10.05 2.84 -23.48
C SER A 108 -10.10 4.36 -23.65
N ASP A 109 -11.27 4.95 -23.45
CA ASP A 109 -11.53 6.36 -23.70
C ASP A 109 -11.16 7.16 -22.43
N TYR A 110 -10.66 8.38 -22.58
CA TYR A 110 -10.23 9.19 -21.43
C TYR A 110 -11.44 9.73 -20.67
N ALA A 111 -11.61 9.29 -19.43
CA ALA A 111 -12.63 9.77 -18.50
C ALA A 111 -12.08 9.82 -17.07
N SER A 112 -12.57 10.77 -16.27
CA SER A 112 -12.27 10.92 -14.83
C SER A 112 -13.53 11.09 -13.96
N SER A 113 -14.68 10.68 -14.51
CA SER A 113 -15.95 10.53 -13.81
C SER A 113 -16.87 9.58 -14.59
N ASN A 114 -17.79 8.90 -13.91
CA ASN A 114 -18.79 8.00 -14.50
C ASN A 114 -18.13 6.85 -15.30
N SER A 115 -17.12 6.23 -14.68
CA SER A 115 -16.42 5.04 -15.15
C SER A 115 -17.07 3.76 -14.59
N ASN A 116 -16.73 2.59 -15.13
CA ASN A 116 -16.95 1.30 -14.43
C ASN A 116 -15.69 0.84 -13.66
N TYR A 117 -14.61 1.61 -13.74
CA TYR A 117 -13.46 1.49 -12.86
C TYR A 117 -13.82 2.05 -11.49
N ASN A 118 -13.34 1.41 -10.44
CA ASN A 118 -13.37 1.92 -9.08
C ASN A 118 -12.08 1.47 -8.38
N TRP A 119 -11.52 2.28 -7.47
CA TRP A 119 -10.42 1.87 -6.58
C TRP A 119 -10.85 0.87 -5.51
N GLY A 120 -12.14 0.87 -5.12
CA GLY A 120 -12.73 -0.07 -4.17
C GLY A 120 -13.05 0.52 -2.79
N TYR A 121 -12.88 1.84 -2.60
CA TYR A 121 -13.19 2.55 -1.33
C TYR A 121 -14.69 2.78 -1.08
N ASP A 122 -15.55 1.87 -1.55
CA ASP A 122 -17.01 1.92 -1.41
C ASP A 122 -17.50 0.61 -0.77
N PRO A 123 -17.26 0.35 0.53
CA PRO A 123 -17.30 -1.02 1.04
C PRO A 123 -18.72 -1.60 1.11
N GLN A 124 -18.87 -2.83 0.62
CA GLN A 124 -20.12 -3.61 0.67
C GLN A 124 -20.02 -4.85 1.57
N ASN A 125 -18.88 -5.54 1.60
CA ASN A 125 -18.68 -6.67 2.52
C ASN A 125 -17.20 -6.91 2.85
N TYR A 126 -16.90 -7.18 4.13
CA TYR A 126 -15.54 -7.33 4.65
C TYR A 126 -14.95 -8.76 4.62
N PHE A 127 -15.66 -9.74 4.06
CA PHE A 127 -15.20 -11.14 3.98
C PHE A 127 -15.17 -11.65 2.53
N SER A 128 -16.15 -11.26 1.71
CA SER A 128 -16.21 -11.58 0.29
C SER A 128 -15.25 -10.70 -0.52
N LEU A 129 -14.53 -11.30 -1.46
CA LEU A 129 -13.73 -10.59 -2.46
C LEU A 129 -14.63 -9.96 -3.54
N THR A 130 -14.19 -8.84 -4.10
CA THR A 130 -14.79 -8.29 -5.32
C THR A 130 -14.63 -9.26 -6.50
N GLY A 131 -15.62 -9.32 -7.36
CA GLY A 131 -15.61 -10.09 -8.60
C GLY A 131 -15.01 -9.31 -9.76
N MET A 132 -14.83 -7.99 -9.60
CA MET A 132 -14.23 -7.14 -10.64
C MET A 132 -12.85 -7.65 -11.10
N TYR A 133 -12.10 -8.33 -10.24
CA TYR A 133 -10.79 -8.91 -10.57
C TYR A 133 -10.81 -10.45 -10.80
N SER A 134 -11.99 -11.06 -10.99
CA SER A 134 -12.14 -12.49 -11.32
C SER A 134 -12.29 -12.72 -12.83
N SER A 135 -11.87 -13.90 -13.33
CA SER A 135 -12.11 -14.28 -14.73
C SER A 135 -13.59 -14.49 -15.07
N ASP A 136 -14.42 -14.83 -14.08
CA ASP A 136 -15.86 -15.04 -14.22
C ASP A 136 -16.59 -14.69 -12.91
N PRO A 137 -17.07 -13.44 -12.76
CA PRO A 137 -17.69 -12.96 -11.52
C PRO A 137 -18.95 -13.72 -11.09
N LYS A 138 -19.58 -14.49 -12.00
CA LYS A 138 -20.80 -15.27 -11.72
C LYS A 138 -20.53 -16.55 -10.95
N ASP A 139 -19.27 -16.98 -10.92
CA ASP A 139 -18.78 -18.08 -10.12
C ASP A 139 -18.25 -17.54 -8.77
N PRO A 140 -18.90 -17.85 -7.63
CA PRO A 140 -18.48 -17.32 -6.34
C PRO A 140 -17.21 -18.00 -5.79
N GLU A 141 -16.82 -19.17 -6.33
CA GLU A 141 -15.68 -19.94 -5.87
C GLU A 141 -14.39 -19.55 -6.61
N LYS A 142 -14.46 -19.21 -7.91
CA LYS A 142 -13.30 -18.75 -8.71
C LYS A 142 -12.56 -17.59 -8.05
N ARG A 143 -13.26 -16.51 -7.68
CA ARG A 143 -12.63 -15.32 -7.06
C ARG A 143 -11.78 -15.66 -5.83
N ILE A 144 -12.16 -16.69 -5.07
CA ILE A 144 -11.42 -17.22 -3.90
C ILE A 144 -10.20 -18.03 -4.36
N ALA A 145 -10.37 -18.93 -5.33
CA ALA A 145 -9.31 -19.77 -5.87
C ALA A 145 -8.21 -18.96 -6.59
N GLU A 146 -8.61 -18.01 -7.44
CA GLU A 146 -7.74 -17.10 -8.20
C GLU A 146 -6.92 -16.20 -7.27
N PHE A 147 -7.55 -15.68 -6.21
CA PHE A 147 -6.85 -14.85 -5.23
C PHE A 147 -5.86 -15.67 -4.39
N LYS A 148 -6.25 -16.86 -3.92
CA LYS A 148 -5.31 -17.80 -3.26
C LYS A 148 -4.16 -18.20 -4.19
N ASN A 149 -4.39 -18.27 -5.51
CA ASN A 149 -3.35 -18.48 -6.51
C ASN A 149 -2.39 -17.28 -6.59
N LEU A 150 -2.92 -16.05 -6.67
CA LEU A 150 -2.13 -14.82 -6.66
C LEU A 150 -1.23 -14.72 -5.42
N ILE A 151 -1.77 -14.96 -4.22
CA ILE A 151 -0.95 -14.89 -3.00
C ILE A 151 0.16 -15.96 -3.01
N ASN A 152 -0.14 -17.21 -3.40
CA ASN A 152 0.87 -18.27 -3.49
C ASN A 152 2.00 -17.91 -4.50
N GLU A 153 1.65 -17.32 -5.64
CA GLU A 153 2.63 -16.90 -6.66
C GLU A 153 3.43 -15.64 -6.28
N ILE A 154 2.92 -14.80 -5.37
CA ILE A 154 3.69 -13.74 -4.69
C ILE A 154 4.69 -14.37 -3.71
N HIS A 155 4.24 -15.32 -2.88
CA HIS A 155 5.07 -16.01 -1.88
C HIS A 155 6.20 -16.83 -2.49
N LYS A 156 5.94 -17.59 -3.57
CA LYS A 156 6.97 -18.33 -4.34
C LYS A 156 8.05 -17.44 -4.94
N ARG A 157 7.81 -16.13 -5.05
CA ARG A 157 8.79 -15.13 -5.53
C ARG A 157 9.55 -14.45 -4.39
N GLY A 158 9.33 -14.87 -3.14
CA GLY A 158 9.98 -14.33 -1.94
C GLY A 158 9.44 -12.96 -1.54
N MET A 159 8.20 -12.65 -1.90
CA MET A 159 7.50 -11.42 -1.52
C MET A 159 6.29 -11.77 -0.62
N GLY A 160 5.73 -10.79 0.07
CA GLY A 160 4.46 -10.90 0.79
C GLY A 160 3.37 -10.00 0.21
N ALA A 161 2.14 -10.18 0.68
CA ALA A 161 0.98 -9.39 0.27
C ALA A 161 0.37 -8.61 1.45
N ILE A 162 0.10 -7.31 1.23
CA ILE A 162 -0.61 -6.42 2.14
C ILE A 162 -1.97 -6.10 1.52
N LEU A 163 -3.05 -6.18 2.29
CA LEU A 163 -4.39 -5.80 1.81
C LEU A 163 -4.78 -4.41 2.30
N ASP A 164 -5.20 -3.55 1.38
CA ASP A 164 -5.90 -2.32 1.71
C ASP A 164 -7.32 -2.64 2.20
N VAL A 165 -7.68 -2.11 3.37
CA VAL A 165 -8.92 -2.47 4.10
C VAL A 165 -9.60 -1.25 4.70
N VAL A 166 -10.91 -1.16 4.46
CA VAL A 166 -11.69 0.08 4.50
C VAL A 166 -12.82 -0.06 5.53
N TYR A 167 -12.46 -0.23 6.80
CA TYR A 167 -13.44 -0.45 7.88
C TYR A 167 -14.04 0.86 8.43
N ASN A 168 -13.45 2.01 8.12
CA ASN A 168 -13.90 3.34 8.54
C ASN A 168 -15.36 3.63 8.16
N HIS A 169 -15.82 3.11 7.03
CA HIS A 169 -17.18 3.33 6.52
C HIS A 169 -17.69 2.21 5.61
N THR A 170 -18.98 2.27 5.26
CA THR A 170 -19.60 1.52 4.16
C THR A 170 -20.02 2.44 3.02
N ALA A 171 -20.35 1.88 1.85
CA ALA A 171 -20.92 2.66 0.73
C ALA A 171 -22.36 3.13 0.96
N ASN A 172 -23.08 2.47 1.87
CA ASN A 172 -24.47 2.75 2.21
C ASN A 172 -24.74 2.37 3.68
N VAL A 173 -25.40 3.26 4.43
CA VAL A 173 -25.81 3.07 5.84
C VAL A 173 -26.62 1.79 6.02
N ASP A 174 -27.53 1.51 5.08
CA ASP A 174 -28.48 0.41 5.13
C ASP A 174 -27.80 -0.98 5.20
N ILE A 175 -26.53 -1.10 4.78
CA ILE A 175 -25.76 -2.36 4.78
C ILE A 175 -25.66 -2.99 6.18
N PHE A 176 -25.71 -2.18 7.24
CA PHE A 176 -25.78 -2.66 8.62
C PHE A 176 -27.05 -2.23 9.37
N GLU A 177 -27.70 -1.12 9.01
CA GLU A 177 -28.97 -0.73 9.66
C GLU A 177 -30.12 -1.70 9.31
N ASP A 178 -30.13 -2.31 8.12
CA ASP A 178 -31.08 -3.39 7.77
C ASP A 178 -30.78 -4.71 8.53
N ILE A 179 -29.66 -4.79 9.28
CA ILE A 179 -29.28 -5.96 10.11
C ILE A 179 -29.67 -5.74 11.57
N GLU A 180 -29.24 -4.63 12.18
CA GLU A 180 -29.65 -4.20 13.53
C GLU A 180 -29.61 -2.66 13.60
N PRO A 181 -30.77 -1.99 13.73
CA PRO A 181 -30.87 -0.55 13.57
C PRO A 181 -30.41 0.21 14.82
N ASN A 182 -29.68 1.31 14.61
CA ASN A 182 -29.06 2.15 15.64
C ASN A 182 -28.06 1.35 16.52
N TYR A 183 -27.25 0.50 15.90
CA TYR A 183 -26.20 -0.28 16.59
C TYR A 183 -24.83 -0.18 15.93
N TYR A 184 -24.71 -0.54 14.65
CA TYR A 184 -23.41 -0.85 14.06
C TYR A 184 -22.53 0.40 13.84
N HIS A 185 -23.16 1.53 13.58
CA HIS A 185 -22.47 2.77 13.25
C HIS A 185 -22.08 3.56 14.50
N PHE A 186 -21.12 4.47 14.35
CA PHE A 186 -21.00 5.60 15.25
C PHE A 186 -22.26 6.48 15.12
N MET A 187 -22.79 7.01 16.21
CA MET A 187 -24.10 7.70 16.22
C MET A 187 -24.08 9.10 16.84
N ASP A 188 -25.04 9.93 16.42
CA ASP A 188 -25.44 11.13 17.17
C ASP A 188 -26.27 10.76 18.41
N ALA A 189 -26.42 11.67 19.38
CA ALA A 189 -26.98 11.35 20.70
C ALA A 189 -28.48 10.95 20.69
N ASP A 190 -29.18 11.06 19.57
CA ASP A 190 -30.55 10.55 19.36
C ASP A 190 -30.63 9.16 18.72
N GLY A 191 -29.48 8.57 18.35
CA GLY A 191 -29.36 7.29 17.66
C GLY A 191 -29.12 7.39 16.15
N THR A 192 -29.15 8.59 15.56
CA THR A 192 -28.95 8.75 14.11
C THR A 192 -27.55 8.26 13.67
N PRO A 193 -27.44 7.32 12.70
CA PRO A 193 -26.16 6.86 12.18
C PRO A 193 -25.33 7.98 11.54
N ARG A 194 -24.09 8.15 12.01
CA ARG A 194 -23.14 9.12 11.44
C ARG A 194 -22.57 8.60 10.12
N THR A 195 -22.41 9.49 9.15
CA THR A 195 -22.05 9.12 7.78
C THR A 195 -20.65 9.57 7.37
N SER A 196 -20.07 8.86 6.39
CA SER A 196 -18.89 9.28 5.65
C SER A 196 -18.97 8.77 4.22
N PHE A 197 -18.53 9.59 3.26
CA PHE A 197 -18.48 9.29 1.81
C PHE A 197 -19.80 8.82 1.13
N GLY A 198 -20.91 8.75 1.86
CA GLY A 198 -22.24 8.36 1.34
C GLY A 198 -22.93 7.27 2.16
N GLY A 199 -22.16 6.46 2.90
CA GLY A 199 -22.68 5.43 3.81
C GLY A 199 -22.32 5.68 5.27
N GLY A 200 -22.45 4.64 6.09
CA GLY A 200 -22.33 4.73 7.55
C GLY A 200 -20.90 4.59 8.05
N ARG A 201 -20.54 5.31 9.12
CA ARG A 201 -19.26 5.18 9.84
C ARG A 201 -19.32 4.00 10.78
N LEU A 202 -18.54 2.94 10.57
CA LEU A 202 -18.63 1.73 11.41
C LEU A 202 -18.06 2.00 12.81
N GLY A 203 -18.91 1.91 13.84
CA GLY A 203 -18.55 2.27 15.22
C GLY A 203 -17.74 1.17 15.90
N THR A 204 -16.42 1.11 15.66
CA THR A 204 -15.57 -0.01 16.15
C THR A 204 -15.39 -0.05 17.68
N THR A 205 -15.93 0.93 18.41
CA THR A 205 -16.19 0.86 19.86
C THR A 205 -17.27 -0.17 20.20
N HIS A 206 -18.29 -0.34 19.35
CA HIS A 206 -19.44 -1.21 19.57
C HIS A 206 -19.09 -2.68 19.36
N TYR A 207 -19.61 -3.57 20.22
CA TYR A 207 -19.10 -4.93 20.33
C TYR A 207 -19.30 -5.79 19.07
N MET A 208 -20.44 -5.69 18.37
CA MET A 208 -20.60 -6.40 17.07
C MET A 208 -19.78 -5.77 15.94
N SER A 209 -19.49 -4.47 15.99
CA SER A 209 -18.69 -3.76 14.98
C SER A 209 -17.18 -4.03 15.14
N LYS A 210 -16.68 -4.02 16.39
CA LYS A 210 -15.31 -4.39 16.74
C LYS A 210 -14.96 -5.78 16.23
N ARG A 211 -15.83 -6.76 16.47
CA ARG A 211 -15.62 -8.13 15.96
C ARG A 211 -15.81 -8.26 14.46
N VAL A 212 -16.59 -7.42 13.77
CA VAL A 212 -16.63 -7.44 12.30
C VAL A 212 -15.25 -7.12 11.73
N LEU A 213 -14.55 -6.13 12.30
CA LEU A 213 -13.16 -5.82 11.95
C LEU A 213 -12.21 -6.97 12.35
N VAL A 214 -12.23 -7.41 13.61
CA VAL A 214 -11.26 -8.40 14.13
C VAL A 214 -11.48 -9.81 13.52
N ASP A 215 -12.71 -10.29 13.38
CA ASP A 215 -13.03 -11.57 12.74
C ASP A 215 -12.76 -11.53 11.22
N SER A 216 -12.95 -10.38 10.55
CA SER A 216 -12.52 -10.20 9.14
C SER A 216 -11.00 -10.30 9.00
N ILE A 217 -10.23 -9.54 9.78
CA ILE A 217 -8.77 -9.59 9.78
C ILE A 217 -8.26 -11.02 10.02
N LYS A 218 -8.80 -11.73 11.03
CA LYS A 218 -8.48 -13.14 11.28
C LYS A 218 -8.82 -14.04 10.08
N TYR A 219 -10.04 -13.94 9.55
CA TYR A 219 -10.48 -14.73 8.40
C TYR A 219 -9.57 -14.52 7.17
N LEU A 220 -9.16 -13.29 6.88
CA LEU A 220 -8.29 -12.98 5.75
C LEU A 220 -6.87 -13.55 5.95
N VAL A 221 -6.31 -13.47 7.16
CA VAL A 221 -5.01 -14.09 7.51
C VAL A 221 -5.10 -15.62 7.54
N GLU A 222 -6.21 -16.22 7.97
CA GLU A 222 -6.39 -17.67 7.99
C GLU A 222 -6.64 -18.25 6.60
N THR A 223 -7.44 -17.59 5.77
CA THR A 223 -7.92 -18.11 4.48
C THR A 223 -6.96 -17.82 3.32
N TYR A 224 -6.46 -16.58 3.26
CA TYR A 224 -5.64 -16.09 2.15
C TYR A 224 -4.15 -15.99 2.48
N LYS A 225 -3.76 -16.24 3.74
CA LYS A 225 -2.38 -16.28 4.23
C LYS A 225 -1.57 -14.98 3.99
N VAL A 226 -2.25 -13.85 3.99
CA VAL A 226 -1.63 -12.53 3.76
C VAL A 226 -0.66 -12.12 4.87
N ASP A 227 0.22 -11.18 4.52
CA ASP A 227 1.37 -10.76 5.31
C ASP A 227 1.23 -9.33 5.87
N GLY A 228 0.11 -8.66 5.58
CA GLY A 228 -0.23 -7.41 6.24
C GLY A 228 -1.51 -6.72 5.78
N PHE A 229 -1.76 -5.56 6.39
CA PHE A 229 -2.91 -4.70 6.09
C PHE A 229 -2.54 -3.22 6.09
N ARG A 230 -3.11 -2.44 5.17
CA ARG A 230 -3.17 -0.97 5.23
C ARG A 230 -4.59 -0.57 5.60
N PHE A 231 -4.77 0.11 6.72
CA PHE A 231 -6.06 0.65 7.14
C PHE A 231 -6.32 2.02 6.48
N ASP A 232 -7.38 2.10 5.69
CA ASP A 232 -7.93 3.34 5.17
C ASP A 232 -8.43 4.24 6.30
N MET A 233 -8.09 5.53 6.27
CA MET A 233 -8.49 6.53 7.29
C MET A 233 -8.41 5.98 8.73
N MET A 234 -7.31 5.31 9.07
CA MET A 234 -7.15 4.57 10.33
C MET A 234 -7.50 5.40 11.58
N GLY A 235 -7.26 6.72 11.55
CA GLY A 235 -7.66 7.65 12.61
C GLY A 235 -9.16 7.80 12.87
N ASP A 236 -10.05 7.26 12.04
CA ASP A 236 -11.48 7.16 12.34
C ASP A 236 -11.80 6.05 13.36
N HIS A 237 -10.86 5.12 13.60
CA HIS A 237 -11.01 4.00 14.55
C HIS A 237 -10.46 4.28 15.94
N ASP A 238 -11.01 3.58 16.94
CA ASP A 238 -10.42 3.49 18.28
C ASP A 238 -9.13 2.64 18.26
N ALA A 239 -8.09 3.10 18.95
CA ALA A 239 -6.79 2.42 19.02
C ALA A 239 -6.91 0.98 19.54
N ALA A 240 -7.86 0.71 20.45
CA ALA A 240 -8.09 -0.63 21.00
C ALA A 240 -8.53 -1.64 19.92
N SER A 241 -9.40 -1.26 18.97
CA SER A 241 -9.75 -2.13 17.83
C SER A 241 -8.55 -2.49 16.97
N ILE A 242 -7.73 -1.50 16.61
CA ILE A 242 -6.59 -1.70 15.72
C ILE A 242 -5.49 -2.52 16.40
N GLU A 243 -5.24 -2.31 17.69
CA GLU A 243 -4.26 -3.10 18.44
C GLU A 243 -4.75 -4.53 18.74
N GLU A 244 -6.06 -4.74 18.94
CA GLU A 244 -6.65 -6.08 19.05
C GLU A 244 -6.57 -6.85 17.72
N ALA A 245 -6.89 -6.18 16.60
CA ALA A 245 -6.74 -6.74 15.26
C ALA A 245 -5.29 -7.11 14.93
N TYR A 246 -4.32 -6.24 15.29
CA TYR A 246 -2.90 -6.54 15.18
C TYR A 246 -2.51 -7.79 15.99
N LYS A 247 -2.91 -7.85 17.27
CA LYS A 247 -2.60 -9.01 18.14
C LYS A 247 -3.19 -10.30 17.60
N ALA A 248 -4.43 -10.27 17.10
CA ALA A 248 -5.09 -11.42 16.49
C ALA A 248 -4.38 -11.87 15.20
N ALA A 249 -4.06 -10.94 14.30
CA ALA A 249 -3.35 -11.22 13.06
C ALA A 249 -1.93 -11.79 13.30
N ARG A 250 -1.20 -11.23 14.29
CA ARG A 250 0.16 -11.65 14.65
C ARG A 250 0.22 -12.99 15.38
N ALA A 251 -0.85 -13.39 16.07
CA ALA A 251 -0.98 -14.72 16.66
C ALA A 251 -1.12 -15.83 15.58
N LEU A 252 -1.60 -15.47 14.39
CA LEU A 252 -1.75 -16.36 13.23
C LEU A 252 -0.49 -16.31 12.32
N ASN A 253 -0.01 -15.11 12.00
CA ASN A 253 1.20 -14.87 11.21
C ASN A 253 2.23 -14.05 12.03
N PRO A 254 3.22 -14.68 12.68
CA PRO A 254 4.26 -14.00 13.47
C PRO A 254 5.22 -13.09 12.68
N ASN A 255 5.08 -13.00 11.36
CA ASN A 255 5.84 -12.09 10.50
C ASN A 255 5.01 -10.93 9.94
N LEU A 256 3.69 -10.93 10.13
CA LEU A 256 2.75 -9.94 9.58
C LEU A 256 3.04 -8.51 10.03
N ILE A 257 2.84 -7.52 9.16
CA ILE A 257 2.94 -6.09 9.47
C ILE A 257 1.62 -5.35 9.19
N MET A 258 1.43 -4.20 9.82
CA MET A 258 0.28 -3.33 9.57
C MET A 258 0.73 -1.88 9.45
N LEU A 259 0.03 -1.13 8.62
CA LEU A 259 0.15 0.31 8.48
C LEU A 259 -1.25 0.94 8.32
N GLY A 260 -1.34 2.26 8.36
CA GLY A 260 -2.59 2.95 8.07
C GLY A 260 -2.47 4.45 8.00
N GLU A 261 -3.58 5.08 7.62
CA GLU A 261 -3.70 6.53 7.59
C GLU A 261 -4.01 7.12 8.96
N GLY A 262 -2.95 7.42 9.71
CA GLY A 262 -3.04 8.08 11.02
C GLY A 262 -3.49 9.55 10.97
N TRP A 263 -4.30 9.96 9.99
CA TRP A 263 -4.86 11.32 9.94
C TRP A 263 -5.72 11.58 11.18
N ARG A 264 -5.78 12.83 11.66
CA ARG A 264 -6.50 13.18 12.90
C ARG A 264 -7.98 13.44 12.59
N THR A 265 -8.72 12.38 12.30
CA THR A 265 -10.07 12.43 11.69
C THR A 265 -11.20 11.85 12.54
N TYR A 266 -10.88 11.30 13.72
CA TYR A 266 -11.83 10.66 14.64
C TYR A 266 -13.08 11.50 14.94
N ALA A 267 -14.26 10.97 14.58
CA ALA A 267 -15.55 11.54 14.95
C ALA A 267 -16.18 10.85 16.18
N GLY A 268 -16.05 9.51 16.27
CA GLY A 268 -16.67 8.69 17.30
C GLY A 268 -18.20 8.80 17.39
N ASP A 269 -18.77 8.29 18.47
CA ASP A 269 -20.13 8.63 18.92
C ASP A 269 -20.16 10.04 19.52
N GLU A 270 -21.31 10.70 19.47
CA GLU A 270 -21.46 12.02 20.09
C GLU A 270 -21.14 11.97 21.59
N ASN A 271 -20.44 13.01 22.07
CA ASN A 271 -20.06 13.19 23.48
C ASN A 271 -19.19 12.05 24.08
N THR A 272 -18.67 11.12 23.26
CA THR A 272 -17.93 9.92 23.72
C THR A 272 -16.48 9.92 23.20
N PRO A 273 -15.60 10.80 23.70
CA PRO A 273 -14.22 10.90 23.25
C PRO A 273 -13.41 9.65 23.59
N THR A 274 -12.77 9.07 22.58
CA THR A 274 -11.95 7.85 22.68
C THR A 274 -10.56 8.12 22.08
N LYS A 275 -9.52 7.38 22.51
CA LYS A 275 -8.20 7.48 21.87
C LYS A 275 -8.25 6.79 20.50
N ALA A 276 -8.11 7.60 19.45
CA ALA A 276 -8.04 7.16 18.06
C ALA A 276 -6.71 6.47 17.70
N ALA A 277 -6.73 5.67 16.65
CA ALA A 277 -5.56 5.05 16.00
C ALA A 277 -4.88 6.01 15.01
N ASP A 278 -4.54 7.21 15.51
CA ASP A 278 -3.99 8.32 14.72
C ASP A 278 -2.44 8.44 14.84
N GLN A 279 -1.86 9.45 14.17
CA GLN A 279 -0.44 9.80 14.30
C GLN A 279 -0.01 10.08 15.76
N ASP A 280 -0.90 10.55 16.63
CA ASP A 280 -0.60 10.79 18.04
C ASP A 280 -0.70 9.49 18.88
N TRP A 281 -0.97 8.33 18.27
CA TRP A 281 -0.92 7.01 18.93
C TRP A 281 0.48 6.37 18.89
N MET A 282 1.35 6.77 17.95
CA MET A 282 2.64 6.10 17.69
C MET A 282 3.53 6.00 18.95
N LYS A 283 3.73 7.11 19.66
CA LYS A 283 4.37 7.19 21.01
C LYS A 283 3.75 6.34 22.14
N HIS A 284 2.79 5.49 21.83
CA HIS A 284 2.11 4.55 22.72
C HIS A 284 2.06 3.12 22.14
N THR A 285 2.65 2.85 20.96
CA THR A 285 2.62 1.54 20.32
C THR A 285 3.80 1.27 19.37
N ASP A 286 4.36 0.05 19.42
CA ASP A 286 5.35 -0.46 18.46
C ASP A 286 4.70 -1.34 17.36
N THR A 287 3.37 -1.30 17.18
CA THR A 287 2.62 -2.31 16.41
C THR A 287 2.30 -1.93 14.96
N VAL A 288 1.61 -0.80 14.74
CA VAL A 288 1.04 -0.39 13.45
C VAL A 288 1.64 0.94 13.06
N ALA A 289 2.16 1.05 11.84
CA ALA A 289 2.82 2.26 11.35
C ALA A 289 1.84 3.25 10.69
N VAL A 290 2.25 4.51 10.54
CA VAL A 290 1.45 5.57 9.90
C VAL A 290 2.18 6.25 8.74
N PHE A 291 1.43 6.72 7.75
CA PHE A 291 1.96 7.57 6.68
C PHE A 291 2.51 8.90 7.22
N SER A 292 3.76 9.21 6.84
CA SER A 292 4.37 10.52 7.09
C SER A 292 4.00 11.51 6.00
N ASP A 293 3.02 12.38 6.27
CA ASP A 293 2.75 13.54 5.43
C ASP A 293 3.85 14.60 5.54
N ASP A 294 4.61 14.67 6.64
CA ASP A 294 5.66 15.67 6.82
C ASP A 294 6.82 15.47 5.83
N ILE A 295 7.27 14.22 5.58
CA ILE A 295 8.28 13.95 4.54
C ILE A 295 7.72 14.21 3.14
N ARG A 296 6.48 13.78 2.86
CA ARG A 296 5.76 14.04 1.60
C ARG A 296 5.70 15.54 1.30
N ASN A 297 5.19 16.32 2.25
CA ASN A 297 4.95 17.75 2.15
C ASN A 297 6.26 18.55 2.03
N ASN A 298 7.32 18.13 2.72
CA ASN A 298 8.63 18.77 2.63
C ASN A 298 9.45 18.41 1.38
N LEU A 299 9.32 17.18 0.86
CA LEU A 299 10.03 16.80 -0.36
C LEU A 299 9.35 17.32 -1.63
N LYS A 300 8.02 17.15 -1.78
CA LYS A 300 7.32 17.39 -3.06
C LYS A 300 5.88 17.93 -2.96
N SER A 301 5.49 18.50 -1.83
CA SER A 301 4.12 19.00 -1.53
C SER A 301 3.02 17.91 -1.41
N GLY A 302 1.87 18.36 -0.91
CA GLY A 302 0.67 17.59 -0.63
C GLY A 302 -0.26 18.45 0.24
N TYR A 303 -1.37 17.87 0.70
CA TYR A 303 -2.46 18.60 1.34
C TYR A 303 -1.97 19.48 2.52
N PRO A 304 -2.41 20.75 2.63
CA PRO A 304 -3.40 21.46 1.79
C PRO A 304 -2.74 22.33 0.68
N ASN A 305 -1.53 21.99 0.22
CA ASN A 305 -0.65 22.88 -0.54
C ASN A 305 -0.01 22.20 -1.78
N GLU A 306 -0.75 21.34 -2.47
CA GLU A 306 -0.37 20.67 -3.71
C GLU A 306 0.21 21.64 -4.76
N GLY A 307 1.36 21.27 -5.33
CA GLY A 307 2.01 22.06 -6.38
C GLY A 307 2.80 23.27 -5.87
N GLN A 308 2.87 23.51 -4.56
CA GLN A 308 3.83 24.47 -4.01
C GLN A 308 5.27 23.91 -4.10
N PRO A 309 6.26 24.74 -4.46
CA PRO A 309 7.66 24.34 -4.42
C PRO A 309 8.09 23.78 -3.05
N ALA A 310 8.83 22.68 -3.10
CA ALA A 310 9.32 21.90 -1.98
C ALA A 310 10.74 21.40 -2.30
N PHE A 311 11.37 20.64 -1.41
CA PHE A 311 12.82 20.41 -1.43
C PHE A 311 13.34 19.87 -2.78
N ILE A 312 12.68 18.88 -3.40
CA ILE A 312 13.10 18.34 -4.71
C ILE A 312 12.57 19.16 -5.91
N THR A 313 11.65 20.09 -5.67
CA THR A 313 10.99 20.95 -6.68
C THR A 313 11.39 22.43 -6.59
N GLY A 314 12.52 22.73 -5.93
CA GLY A 314 13.13 24.07 -5.90
C GLY A 314 12.62 25.01 -4.79
N GLY A 315 11.72 24.55 -3.94
CA GLY A 315 11.34 25.26 -2.73
C GLY A 315 12.25 24.89 -1.57
N LYS A 316 13.03 25.86 -1.07
CA LYS A 316 13.87 25.70 0.12
C LYS A 316 13.05 25.25 1.33
N ARG A 317 13.62 24.38 2.17
CA ARG A 317 13.03 23.90 3.44
C ARG A 317 14.08 23.84 4.54
N ASP A 318 13.65 23.94 5.81
CA ASP A 318 14.55 23.87 6.96
C ASP A 318 15.33 22.54 6.97
N ILE A 319 16.66 22.65 6.96
CA ILE A 319 17.52 21.48 6.81
C ILE A 319 17.47 20.54 8.02
N ASN A 320 17.11 21.04 9.21
CA ASN A 320 16.85 20.20 10.37
C ASN A 320 15.54 19.43 10.21
N THR A 321 14.49 20.04 9.65
CA THR A 321 13.20 19.36 9.35
C THR A 321 13.40 18.28 8.28
N ILE A 322 14.16 18.55 7.23
CA ILE A 322 14.52 17.54 6.21
C ILE A 322 15.32 16.40 6.85
N PHE A 323 16.37 16.71 7.62
CA PHE A 323 17.18 15.70 8.30
C PHE A 323 16.34 14.82 9.24
N LYS A 324 15.51 15.45 10.09
CA LYS A 324 14.57 14.80 11.01
C LYS A 324 13.66 13.79 10.32
N ASN A 325 13.04 14.18 9.21
CA ASN A 325 12.20 13.28 8.43
C ASN A 325 12.99 12.08 7.86
N LEU A 326 14.18 12.31 7.31
CA LEU A 326 15.05 11.23 6.80
C LEU A 326 15.54 10.26 7.89
N ILE A 327 15.51 10.66 9.16
CA ILE A 327 15.85 9.80 10.32
C ILE A 327 14.62 9.30 11.09
N ALA A 328 13.46 9.23 10.43
CA ALA A 328 12.18 8.75 10.96
C ALA A 328 11.72 9.48 12.24
N GLN A 329 11.99 10.79 12.33
CA GLN A 329 11.50 11.67 13.38
C GLN A 329 10.72 12.84 12.74
N PRO A 330 9.54 12.60 12.16
CA PRO A 330 8.70 13.67 11.58
C PRO A 330 8.40 14.76 12.62
N THR A 331 8.05 15.96 12.14
CA THR A 331 7.91 17.15 13.00
C THR A 331 6.49 17.46 13.43
N ASN A 332 5.50 16.73 12.89
CA ASN A 332 4.07 16.90 13.17
C ASN A 332 3.47 15.78 14.05
N PHE A 333 4.23 14.73 14.39
CA PHE A 333 3.88 13.75 15.43
C PHE A 333 5.14 13.17 16.07
N GLU A 334 4.97 12.47 17.19
CA GLU A 334 6.07 11.85 17.94
C GLU A 334 6.13 10.36 17.62
N ALA A 335 7.18 9.95 16.90
CA ALA A 335 7.59 8.57 16.72
C ALA A 335 8.80 8.30 17.63
N ASP A 336 8.64 7.40 18.60
CA ASP A 336 9.74 6.92 19.44
C ASP A 336 10.40 5.64 18.88
N SER A 337 9.79 5.02 17.86
CA SER A 337 10.37 3.94 17.07
C SER A 337 10.44 4.31 15.57
N PRO A 338 11.55 4.05 14.86
CA PRO A 338 11.60 4.34 13.41
C PRO A 338 10.59 3.52 12.61
N GLY A 339 10.20 2.35 13.11
CA GLY A 339 9.23 1.47 12.47
C GLY A 339 7.79 2.00 12.46
N ASP A 340 7.51 3.09 13.20
CA ASP A 340 6.20 3.76 13.20
C ASP A 340 5.97 4.57 11.92
N VAL A 341 7.04 4.87 11.17
CA VAL A 341 7.02 5.85 10.09
C VAL A 341 7.05 5.18 8.72
N ILE A 342 5.91 5.22 8.02
CA ILE A 342 5.84 4.90 6.59
C ILE A 342 6.31 6.12 5.79
N GLN A 343 7.49 6.00 5.18
CA GLN A 343 8.16 7.05 4.42
C GLN A 343 7.69 7.03 2.97
N TYR A 344 6.98 8.07 2.53
CA TYR A 344 6.40 8.11 1.17
C TYR A 344 6.40 9.51 0.54
N ILE A 345 6.28 9.54 -0.79
CA ILE A 345 6.14 10.79 -1.56
C ILE A 345 5.03 10.72 -2.63
N ALA A 346 4.54 9.53 -2.97
CA ALA A 346 3.32 9.33 -3.74
C ALA A 346 2.58 8.09 -3.24
N ALA A 347 1.27 8.07 -3.46
CA ALA A 347 0.37 6.94 -3.32
C ALA A 347 -0.52 6.90 -4.59
N HIS A 348 -1.50 6.01 -4.61
CA HIS A 348 -2.60 6.02 -5.57
C HIS A 348 -3.35 7.36 -5.55
N ASP A 349 -3.54 7.94 -4.37
CA ASP A 349 -4.06 9.30 -4.14
C ASP A 349 -3.15 10.40 -4.67
N ASN A 350 -3.77 11.56 -4.93
CA ASN A 350 -3.12 12.78 -5.40
C ASN A 350 -2.51 12.64 -6.83
N LEU A 351 -1.83 13.70 -7.27
CA LEU A 351 -0.99 13.65 -8.46
C LEU A 351 0.21 12.71 -8.21
N THR A 352 0.58 11.95 -9.25
CA THR A 352 1.76 11.08 -9.24
C THR A 352 3.05 11.87 -8.97
N LEU A 353 4.14 11.18 -8.58
CA LEU A 353 5.43 11.84 -8.38
C LEU A 353 5.94 12.56 -9.64
N PHE A 354 5.65 12.06 -10.84
CA PHE A 354 6.01 12.75 -12.09
C PHE A 354 5.18 14.04 -12.25
N ASP A 355 3.86 13.93 -12.11
CA ASP A 355 2.92 15.03 -12.38
C ASP A 355 3.03 16.16 -11.36
N ILE A 356 3.19 15.84 -10.07
CA ILE A 356 3.36 16.83 -8.99
C ILE A 356 4.70 17.57 -9.11
N ILE A 357 5.76 16.91 -9.58
CA ILE A 357 7.03 17.57 -9.89
C ILE A 357 6.83 18.53 -11.07
N ALA A 358 6.20 18.09 -12.16
CA ALA A 358 5.92 18.92 -13.34
C ALA A 358 5.07 20.16 -13.00
N GLN A 359 4.03 20.00 -12.17
CA GLN A 359 3.22 21.10 -11.62
C GLN A 359 4.07 22.06 -10.79
N SER A 360 4.81 21.55 -9.80
CA SER A 360 5.55 22.37 -8.83
C SER A 360 6.65 23.22 -9.47
N ILE A 361 7.39 22.63 -10.42
CA ILE A 361 8.48 23.34 -11.14
C ILE A 361 7.98 24.12 -12.35
N LYS A 362 6.69 23.98 -12.71
CA LYS A 362 6.01 24.66 -13.83
C LYS A 362 6.74 24.47 -15.16
N LYS A 363 7.01 23.20 -15.52
CA LYS A 363 7.69 22.81 -16.77
C LYS A 363 6.92 21.72 -17.52
N ASP A 364 6.52 22.04 -18.75
CA ASP A 364 5.75 21.15 -19.64
C ASP A 364 6.56 19.89 -20.02
N PRO A 365 6.10 18.67 -19.68
CA PRO A 365 6.82 17.43 -19.96
C PRO A 365 6.89 17.08 -21.46
N SER A 366 6.16 17.76 -22.35
CA SER A 366 6.29 17.61 -23.81
C SER A 366 7.61 18.17 -24.38
N LYS A 367 8.50 18.70 -23.53
CA LYS A 367 9.86 19.13 -23.86
C LYS A 367 10.87 18.15 -23.27
N ALA A 368 11.79 17.65 -24.10
CA ALA A 368 12.73 16.60 -23.70
C ALA A 368 13.65 17.03 -22.54
N GLU A 369 14.04 18.30 -22.52
CA GLU A 369 14.82 18.94 -21.47
C GLU A 369 14.05 19.03 -20.13
N ASN A 370 12.75 19.34 -20.18
CA ASN A 370 11.88 19.33 -19.01
C ASN A 370 11.62 17.90 -18.52
N TYR A 371 11.40 16.95 -19.44
CA TYR A 371 11.22 15.53 -19.14
C TYR A 371 12.44 14.98 -18.39
N ALA A 372 13.65 15.25 -18.89
CA ALA A 372 14.89 14.89 -18.23
C ALA A 372 15.03 15.54 -16.84
N GLU A 373 14.67 16.82 -16.68
CA GLU A 373 14.68 17.49 -15.37
C GLU A 373 13.69 16.85 -14.37
N ILE A 374 12.46 16.58 -14.79
CA ILE A 374 11.44 15.91 -13.96
C ILE A 374 11.97 14.54 -13.52
N HIS A 375 12.55 13.76 -14.44
CA HIS A 375 13.16 12.47 -14.13
C HIS A 375 14.40 12.56 -13.23
N ARG A 376 15.19 13.64 -13.28
CA ARG A 376 16.28 13.86 -12.31
C ARG A 376 15.70 14.10 -10.93
N ARG A 377 14.74 15.02 -10.78
CA ARG A 377 14.07 15.34 -9.51
C ARG A 377 13.35 14.12 -8.91
N LEU A 378 12.70 13.29 -9.74
CA LEU A 378 12.09 12.02 -9.35
C LEU A 378 13.11 11.04 -8.76
N ARG A 379 14.30 10.90 -9.38
CA ARG A 379 15.40 10.10 -8.83
C ARG A 379 15.95 10.64 -7.50
N LEU A 380 16.01 11.96 -7.32
CA LEU A 380 16.37 12.56 -6.01
C LEU A 380 15.35 12.17 -4.93
N GLY A 381 14.05 12.33 -5.20
CA GLY A 381 12.98 11.97 -4.26
C GLY A 381 13.00 10.48 -3.91
N ASN A 382 13.12 9.61 -4.91
CA ASN A 382 13.23 8.16 -4.70
C ASN A 382 14.47 7.78 -3.88
N LEU A 383 15.63 8.40 -4.12
CA LEU A 383 16.85 8.17 -3.34
C LEU A 383 16.68 8.61 -1.88
N MET A 384 16.06 9.77 -1.65
CA MET A 384 15.80 10.28 -0.30
C MET A 384 14.89 9.34 0.50
N VAL A 385 13.82 8.80 -0.10
CA VAL A 385 12.93 7.85 0.58
C VAL A 385 13.60 6.50 0.83
N LEU A 386 14.31 5.92 -0.16
CA LEU A 386 14.91 4.59 0.00
C LEU A 386 16.14 4.58 0.94
N THR A 387 16.80 5.72 1.15
CA THR A 387 17.90 5.88 2.12
C THR A 387 17.45 6.39 3.50
N ALA A 388 16.18 6.81 3.66
CA ALA A 388 15.64 7.22 4.95
C ALA A 388 15.47 6.02 5.92
N GLN A 389 15.55 6.30 7.22
CA GLN A 389 15.15 5.37 8.27
C GLN A 389 13.62 5.15 8.26
N GLY A 390 13.13 4.12 8.95
CA GLY A 390 11.73 3.71 8.92
C GLY A 390 11.41 2.87 7.68
N THR A 391 10.14 2.86 7.25
CA THR A 391 9.65 1.89 6.25
C THR A 391 9.30 2.58 4.92
N PRO A 392 10.09 2.42 3.84
CA PRO A 392 9.81 3.07 2.56
C PRO A 392 8.64 2.44 1.80
N PHE A 393 7.84 3.34 1.22
CA PHE A 393 6.65 3.04 0.44
C PHE A 393 6.77 3.62 -0.98
N ILE A 394 6.32 2.84 -1.96
CA ILE A 394 6.43 3.14 -3.39
C ILE A 394 5.06 2.96 -4.03
N HIS A 395 4.49 4.02 -4.60
CA HIS A 395 3.31 3.89 -5.46
C HIS A 395 3.67 3.21 -6.78
N SER A 396 2.83 2.28 -7.26
CA SER A 396 3.00 1.57 -8.53
C SER A 396 3.20 2.53 -9.70
N GLY A 397 4.43 2.57 -10.22
CA GLY A 397 4.88 3.41 -11.31
C GLY A 397 5.67 4.66 -10.91
N GLN A 398 5.85 4.93 -9.61
CA GLN A 398 6.76 5.97 -9.09
C GLN A 398 8.22 5.72 -9.50
N GLU A 399 8.59 4.46 -9.74
CA GLU A 399 9.89 4.02 -10.24
C GLU A 399 10.17 4.50 -11.67
N TYR A 400 9.21 4.34 -12.59
CA TYR A 400 9.41 4.67 -14.02
C TYR A 400 8.88 6.06 -14.41
N GLY A 401 8.16 6.77 -13.53
CA GLY A 401 7.51 8.04 -13.84
C GLY A 401 6.14 7.89 -14.50
N ARG A 402 5.25 7.11 -13.88
CA ARG A 402 3.81 7.06 -14.21
C ARG A 402 3.21 8.46 -14.15
N THR A 403 2.27 8.73 -15.05
CA THR A 403 1.55 9.99 -15.18
C THR A 403 0.05 9.72 -15.36
N LYS A 404 -0.80 10.57 -14.78
CA LYS A 404 -2.26 10.60 -14.95
C LYS A 404 -2.70 11.77 -15.86
N GLN A 405 -1.87 12.14 -16.85
CA GLN A 405 -2.20 13.17 -17.83
C GLN A 405 -3.42 12.77 -18.68
N PHE A 406 -4.36 13.70 -18.85
CA PHE A 406 -5.59 13.48 -19.60
C PHE A 406 -5.36 13.73 -21.10
N LEU A 407 -4.88 12.71 -21.80
CA LEU A 407 -4.44 12.79 -23.21
C LEU A 407 -5.58 12.64 -24.24
N ASP A 408 -6.81 13.00 -23.87
CA ASP A 408 -7.92 13.04 -24.84
C ASP A 408 -7.62 14.06 -25.96
N PRO A 409 -7.78 13.70 -27.25
CA PRO A 409 -7.49 14.60 -28.37
C PRO A 409 -8.19 15.97 -28.33
N ALA A 410 -9.39 16.06 -27.75
CA ALA A 410 -10.13 17.33 -27.62
C ALA A 410 -9.59 18.23 -26.49
N TYR A 411 -8.78 17.68 -25.58
CA TYR A 411 -8.27 18.35 -24.37
C TYR A 411 -6.80 18.77 -24.49
N LYS A 412 -6.26 18.79 -25.72
CA LYS A 412 -4.89 19.22 -26.04
C LYS A 412 -4.57 20.66 -25.62
N THR A 413 -5.60 21.48 -25.46
CA THR A 413 -5.60 22.85 -24.93
C THR A 413 -6.73 22.98 -23.91
N PRO A 414 -6.79 24.05 -23.10
CA PRO A 414 -7.92 24.27 -22.20
C PRO A 414 -9.27 24.24 -22.91
N VAL A 415 -10.25 23.65 -22.25
CA VAL A 415 -11.65 23.54 -22.68
C VAL A 415 -12.54 24.49 -21.86
N PRO A 416 -13.80 24.74 -22.28
CA PRO A 416 -14.80 25.42 -21.46
C PRO A 416 -15.02 24.76 -20.08
N GLU A 417 -15.48 25.55 -19.10
CA GLU A 417 -15.64 25.12 -17.71
C GLU A 417 -16.58 23.92 -17.56
N ASP A 418 -17.67 23.86 -18.35
CA ASP A 418 -18.63 22.75 -18.41
C ASP A 418 -18.03 21.42 -18.90
N LYS A 419 -16.76 21.44 -19.33
CA LYS A 419 -16.03 20.28 -19.86
C LYS A 419 -14.74 19.98 -19.11
N VAL A 420 -14.36 20.76 -18.10
CA VAL A 420 -13.11 20.48 -17.35
C VAL A 420 -13.20 19.06 -16.76
N PRO A 421 -12.20 18.18 -16.97
CA PRO A 421 -12.25 16.83 -16.43
C PRO A 421 -12.38 16.86 -14.91
N ASN A 422 -13.28 16.05 -14.36
CA ASN A 422 -13.46 15.91 -12.93
C ASN A 422 -12.13 15.53 -12.25
N LYS A 423 -11.92 16.01 -11.02
CA LYS A 423 -10.68 15.82 -10.23
C LYS A 423 -9.38 16.12 -11.00
N SER A 424 -9.36 17.17 -11.84
CA SER A 424 -8.17 17.56 -12.61
C SER A 424 -7.56 18.90 -12.18
N HIS A 425 -6.23 18.97 -12.25
CA HIS A 425 -5.47 20.22 -12.19
C HIS A 425 -5.07 20.67 -13.59
N LEU A 426 -5.27 21.95 -13.90
CA LEU A 426 -4.80 22.59 -15.15
C LEU A 426 -3.37 23.12 -14.94
N LEU A 427 -2.38 22.34 -15.38
CA LEU A 427 -0.96 22.66 -15.25
C LEU A 427 -0.53 23.75 -16.24
N ARG A 428 0.32 24.65 -15.74
CA ARG A 428 0.82 25.83 -16.45
C ARG A 428 2.32 26.00 -16.24
N ASP A 429 3.00 26.57 -17.23
CA ASP A 429 4.40 26.94 -17.12
C ASP A 429 4.62 28.21 -16.27
N LYS A 430 5.89 28.57 -16.07
CA LYS A 430 6.31 29.76 -15.31
C LYS A 430 5.68 31.07 -15.82
N ASP A 431 5.36 31.13 -17.12
CA ASP A 431 4.82 32.30 -17.81
C ASP A 431 3.27 32.27 -17.82
N GLY A 432 2.66 31.30 -17.13
CA GLY A 432 1.22 31.14 -16.97
C GLY A 432 0.53 30.41 -18.13
N LYS A 433 1.28 29.95 -19.13
CA LYS A 433 0.73 29.28 -20.31
C LYS A 433 0.41 27.81 -19.99
N PRO A 434 -0.75 27.26 -20.44
CA PRO A 434 -1.07 25.85 -20.26
C PRO A 434 -0.04 24.92 -20.92
N PHE A 435 0.21 23.76 -20.32
CA PHE A 435 0.95 22.68 -20.97
C PHE A 435 0.17 22.12 -22.19
N VAL A 436 0.85 21.37 -23.07
CA VAL A 436 0.18 20.53 -24.07
C VAL A 436 -0.54 19.38 -23.37
N TYR A 437 -1.85 19.24 -23.56
CA TYR A 437 -2.77 18.46 -22.69
C TYR A 437 -2.64 18.89 -21.21
N PRO A 438 -3.17 20.07 -20.83
CA PRO A 438 -2.87 20.68 -19.55
C PRO A 438 -3.58 20.05 -18.34
N TYR A 439 -4.55 19.17 -18.55
CA TYR A 439 -5.31 18.54 -17.47
C TYR A 439 -4.62 17.25 -16.99
N PHE A 440 -4.37 17.19 -15.68
CA PHE A 440 -3.79 16.01 -15.01
C PHE A 440 -4.70 15.60 -13.86
N ILE A 441 -5.06 14.32 -13.80
CA ILE A 441 -6.03 13.82 -12.81
C ILE A 441 -5.33 13.62 -11.46
N HIS A 442 -5.77 14.39 -10.45
CA HIS A 442 -5.21 14.36 -9.10
C HIS A 442 -5.95 13.38 -8.16
N ASP A 443 -7.09 12.86 -8.56
CA ASP A 443 -7.82 11.82 -7.84
C ASP A 443 -8.56 11.02 -8.90
N SER A 444 -8.22 9.73 -9.02
CA SER A 444 -8.57 8.91 -10.18
C SER A 444 -9.38 7.65 -9.81
N TYR A 445 -10.04 7.69 -8.65
CA TYR A 445 -10.95 6.63 -8.17
C TYR A 445 -12.02 6.23 -9.20
N ASP A 446 -12.53 7.21 -9.96
CA ASP A 446 -13.58 7.08 -10.98
C ASP A 446 -13.03 7.43 -12.38
N SER A 447 -11.78 7.01 -12.67
CA SER A 447 -11.13 7.25 -13.97
C SER A 447 -10.92 5.97 -14.79
N SER A 448 -10.87 6.11 -16.10
CA SER A 448 -10.77 4.97 -17.03
C SER A 448 -9.38 4.31 -17.07
N ASP A 449 -9.27 3.14 -17.72
CA ASP A 449 -7.99 2.44 -17.93
C ASP A 449 -6.99 3.31 -18.72
N ALA A 450 -7.49 4.24 -19.55
CA ALA A 450 -6.67 5.23 -20.24
C ALA A 450 -5.83 6.10 -19.28
N VAL A 451 -6.41 6.49 -18.15
CA VAL A 451 -5.77 7.26 -17.06
C VAL A 451 -5.04 6.33 -16.09
N ASN A 452 -5.66 5.23 -15.70
CA ASN A 452 -5.21 4.42 -14.56
C ASN A 452 -4.22 3.28 -14.89
N LYS A 453 -4.05 2.83 -16.15
CA LYS A 453 -3.11 1.75 -16.46
C LYS A 453 -1.67 2.00 -15.96
N PHE A 454 -0.98 0.92 -15.61
CA PHE A 454 0.48 0.87 -15.54
C PHE A 454 1.06 0.81 -16.96
N ASP A 455 1.92 1.75 -17.34
CA ASP A 455 2.47 1.87 -18.70
C ASP A 455 3.69 0.96 -18.84
N TRP A 456 3.47 -0.26 -19.34
CA TRP A 456 4.50 -1.29 -19.45
C TRP A 456 5.59 -0.95 -20.47
N THR A 457 5.23 -0.17 -21.48
CA THR A 457 6.19 0.28 -22.50
C THR A 457 7.18 1.27 -21.89
N LYS A 458 6.70 2.27 -21.11
CA LYS A 458 7.58 3.17 -20.34
C LYS A 458 8.36 2.45 -19.24
N ALA A 459 7.77 1.43 -18.60
CA ALA A 459 8.38 0.70 -17.50
C ALA A 459 9.52 -0.26 -17.93
N THR A 460 9.57 -0.70 -19.19
CA THR A 460 10.51 -1.74 -19.65
C THR A 460 11.21 -1.51 -20.99
N ASP A 461 10.66 -0.73 -21.94
CA ASP A 461 11.34 -0.50 -23.24
C ASP A 461 12.38 0.63 -23.13
N GLY A 462 13.62 0.25 -22.78
CA GLY A 462 14.74 1.18 -22.68
C GLY A 462 15.22 1.78 -24.01
N LYS A 463 14.66 1.37 -25.16
CA LYS A 463 14.92 2.01 -26.47
C LYS A 463 13.88 3.09 -26.76
N ALA A 464 12.61 2.83 -26.47
CA ALA A 464 11.52 3.79 -26.65
C ALA A 464 11.51 4.86 -25.54
N PHE A 465 11.75 4.47 -24.29
CA PHE A 465 11.62 5.31 -23.10
C PHE A 465 12.86 5.22 -22.19
N PRO A 466 14.06 5.58 -22.68
CA PRO A 466 15.31 5.41 -21.95
C PRO A 466 15.35 6.11 -20.59
N GLU A 467 14.76 7.30 -20.44
CA GLU A 467 14.82 8.05 -19.17
C GLU A 467 13.85 7.47 -18.11
N ASN A 468 12.75 6.84 -18.54
CA ASN A 468 11.82 6.10 -17.69
C ASN A 468 12.45 4.82 -17.17
N VAL A 469 12.99 3.99 -18.07
CA VAL A 469 13.67 2.73 -17.69
C VAL A 469 14.92 3.01 -16.87
N LYS A 470 15.69 4.05 -17.19
CA LYS A 470 16.79 4.54 -16.34
C LYS A 470 16.31 4.90 -14.93
N SER A 471 15.13 5.52 -14.77
CA SER A 471 14.56 5.83 -13.46
C SER A 471 14.10 4.58 -12.71
N ARG A 472 13.51 3.62 -13.44
CA ARG A 472 13.08 2.30 -12.93
C ARG A 472 14.26 1.50 -12.40
N ASP A 473 15.33 1.41 -13.18
CA ASP A 473 16.54 0.69 -12.79
C ASP A 473 17.33 1.43 -11.71
N TYR A 474 17.21 2.76 -11.62
CA TYR A 474 17.67 3.55 -10.47
C TYR A 474 16.92 3.14 -9.19
N MET A 475 15.59 2.99 -9.23
CA MET A 475 14.81 2.50 -8.10
C MET A 475 15.21 1.09 -7.67
N LYS A 476 15.34 0.16 -8.64
CA LYS A 476 15.85 -1.20 -8.39
C LYS A 476 17.23 -1.17 -7.71
N GLY A 477 18.13 -0.30 -8.19
CA GLY A 477 19.43 -0.05 -7.61
C GLY A 477 19.38 0.47 -6.17
N LEU A 478 18.48 1.40 -5.87
CA LEU A 478 18.24 1.94 -4.52
C LEU A 478 17.67 0.88 -3.57
N ILE A 479 16.77 0.02 -4.04
CA ILE A 479 16.21 -1.09 -3.25
C ILE A 479 17.31 -2.11 -2.91
N ALA A 480 18.12 -2.52 -3.89
CA ALA A 480 19.25 -3.41 -3.67
C ALA A 480 20.31 -2.81 -2.74
N LEU A 481 20.58 -1.50 -2.85
CA LEU A 481 21.43 -0.74 -1.94
C LEU A 481 20.88 -0.76 -0.50
N ARG A 482 19.59 -0.46 -0.31
CA ARG A 482 18.91 -0.51 1.00
C ARG A 482 18.94 -1.92 1.62
N GLN A 483 18.79 -2.96 0.81
CA GLN A 483 18.80 -4.33 1.28
C GLN A 483 20.21 -4.84 1.63
N SER A 484 21.26 -4.28 1.02
CA SER A 484 22.66 -4.70 1.26
C SER A 484 23.23 -4.37 2.65
N THR A 485 22.59 -3.48 3.40
CA THR A 485 23.03 -3.01 4.72
C THR A 485 21.83 -2.67 5.60
N ASP A 486 21.97 -2.81 6.91
CA ASP A 486 21.00 -2.35 7.91
C ASP A 486 21.18 -0.87 8.29
N ALA A 487 22.20 -0.18 7.76
CA ALA A 487 22.45 1.24 8.02
C ALA A 487 21.23 2.15 7.73
N PHE A 488 20.47 1.86 6.67
CA PHE A 488 19.29 2.64 6.26
C PHE A 488 17.98 2.20 6.95
N ARG A 489 18.04 1.25 7.89
CA ARG A 489 16.89 0.57 8.50
C ARG A 489 17.19 0.11 9.93
N LEU A 490 17.80 1.01 10.70
CA LEU A 490 18.14 0.84 12.11
C LEU A 490 16.88 0.60 12.94
N LYS A 491 17.02 -0.14 14.05
CA LYS A 491 15.91 -0.73 14.81
C LYS A 491 15.50 0.03 16.07
N SER A 492 16.13 1.17 16.35
CA SER A 492 15.79 1.99 17.52
C SER A 492 16.09 3.46 17.26
N LEU A 493 15.31 4.35 17.90
CA LEU A 493 15.57 5.78 17.92
C LEU A 493 16.94 6.13 18.55
N GLN A 494 17.44 5.28 19.46
CA GLN A 494 18.73 5.48 20.10
C GLN A 494 19.89 5.16 19.14
N ASP A 495 19.87 4.01 18.45
CA ASP A 495 20.86 3.69 17.39
C ASP A 495 20.89 4.79 16.32
N ILE A 496 19.73 5.34 15.95
CA ILE A 496 19.64 6.44 14.97
C ILE A 496 20.36 7.69 15.48
N LYS A 497 20.15 8.08 16.75
CA LYS A 497 20.84 9.23 17.38
C LYS A 497 22.34 9.02 17.51
N ASP A 498 22.78 7.80 17.79
CA ASP A 498 24.20 7.47 17.96
C ASP A 498 24.96 7.35 16.62
N ARG A 499 24.27 6.90 15.57
CA ARG A 499 24.88 6.52 14.28
C ARG A 499 24.69 7.52 13.15
N VAL A 500 23.63 8.34 13.17
CA VAL A 500 23.26 9.21 12.04
C VAL A 500 23.59 10.67 12.37
N GLN A 501 24.42 11.30 11.54
CA GLN A 501 24.97 12.64 11.82
C GLN A 501 24.85 13.57 10.60
N LEU A 502 24.32 14.78 10.82
CA LEU A 502 24.17 15.81 9.78
C LEU A 502 25.54 16.44 9.45
N ILE A 503 25.93 16.44 8.17
CA ILE A 503 27.15 17.10 7.67
C ILE A 503 26.83 18.55 7.28
N THR A 504 25.71 18.77 6.60
CA THR A 504 25.24 20.10 6.17
C THR A 504 24.52 20.82 7.30
N VAL A 505 25.26 21.22 8.34
CA VAL A 505 24.70 21.98 9.47
C VAL A 505 24.21 23.36 8.98
N PRO A 506 22.90 23.68 9.11
CA PRO A 506 22.34 24.93 8.59
C PRO A 506 23.01 26.17 9.21
N GLY A 507 23.23 27.19 8.37
CA GLY A 507 23.94 28.41 8.74
C GLY A 507 25.47 28.30 8.71
N GLN A 508 26.03 27.14 8.34
CA GLN A 508 27.47 26.94 8.19
C GLN A 508 27.86 26.65 6.73
N ASN A 509 29.10 26.99 6.36
CA ASN A 509 29.77 26.50 5.13
C ASN A 509 29.08 26.77 3.78
N GLY A 510 28.08 27.65 3.70
CA GLY A 510 27.29 27.88 2.48
C GLY A 510 26.04 27.00 2.35
N VAL A 511 25.59 26.42 3.47
CA VAL A 511 24.25 25.84 3.66
C VAL A 511 23.42 26.87 4.43
N GLU A 512 22.30 27.30 3.84
CA GLU A 512 21.38 28.24 4.50
C GLU A 512 20.57 27.55 5.63
N LYS A 513 19.76 28.30 6.39
CA LYS A 513 18.80 27.70 7.33
C LYS A 513 17.79 26.83 6.59
N GLU A 514 17.27 27.40 5.50
CA GLU A 514 16.36 26.75 4.56
C GLU A 514 17.07 26.65 3.21
N ASP A 515 17.23 25.44 2.68
CA ASP A 515 17.99 25.20 1.46
C ASP A 515 17.37 24.06 0.64
N VAL A 516 17.97 23.74 -0.51
CA VAL A 516 17.64 22.60 -1.38
C VAL A 516 18.82 21.61 -1.48
N VAL A 517 19.68 21.62 -0.46
CA VAL A 517 20.83 20.71 -0.32
C VAL A 517 20.86 20.06 1.05
N ILE A 518 21.22 18.78 1.13
CA ILE A 518 21.48 18.10 2.40
C ILE A 518 22.59 17.05 2.23
N GLY A 519 23.40 16.88 3.27
CA GLY A 519 24.42 15.85 3.37
C GLY A 519 24.47 15.28 4.78
N TYR A 520 24.46 13.95 4.93
CA TYR A 520 24.52 13.28 6.23
C TYR A 520 25.30 11.96 6.15
N GLN A 521 25.78 11.50 7.31
CA GLN A 521 26.53 10.25 7.50
C GLN A 521 25.72 9.24 8.31
N ILE A 522 25.91 7.95 8.05
CA ILE A 522 25.47 6.84 8.90
C ILE A 522 26.66 5.93 9.22
N THR A 523 26.88 5.58 10.49
CA THR A 523 27.80 4.51 10.89
C THR A 523 27.03 3.20 11.11
N ALA A 524 27.16 2.28 10.14
CA ALA A 524 26.44 1.01 10.13
C ALA A 524 26.79 0.12 11.35
N PRO A 525 25.91 -0.82 11.73
CA PRO A 525 26.18 -1.82 12.76
C PRO A 525 27.47 -2.63 12.58
N ASN A 526 27.90 -2.90 11.34
CA ASN A 526 29.18 -3.57 11.04
C ASN A 526 30.41 -2.64 11.09
N GLY A 527 30.22 -1.33 11.31
CA GLY A 527 31.27 -0.31 11.34
C GLY A 527 31.51 0.43 10.02
N ASP A 528 30.92 -0.01 8.90
CA ASP A 528 31.02 0.68 7.61
C ASP A 528 30.38 2.08 7.69
N VAL A 529 31.00 3.05 7.04
CA VAL A 529 30.52 4.44 7.03
C VAL A 529 29.86 4.75 5.70
N TYR A 530 28.55 4.95 5.73
CA TYR A 530 27.77 5.43 4.60
C TYR A 530 27.60 6.95 4.68
N ALA A 531 27.50 7.62 3.55
CA ALA A 531 27.10 9.02 3.50
C ALA A 531 26.20 9.31 2.30
N VAL A 532 25.21 10.16 2.49
CA VAL A 532 24.20 10.51 1.48
C VAL A 532 24.26 12.03 1.28
N PHE A 533 24.42 12.45 0.03
CA PHE A 533 24.44 13.86 -0.37
C PHE A 533 23.40 14.10 -1.47
N VAL A 534 22.60 15.15 -1.33
CA VAL A 534 21.55 15.52 -2.28
C VAL A 534 21.67 16.99 -2.62
N ASN A 535 21.79 17.29 -3.91
CA ASN A 535 21.68 18.63 -4.47
C ASN A 535 20.43 18.73 -5.37
N ALA A 536 19.35 19.32 -4.86
CA ALA A 536 18.12 19.60 -5.62
C ALA A 536 18.09 21.04 -6.19
N ASP A 537 19.22 21.76 -6.08
CA ASP A 537 19.45 23.08 -6.68
C ASP A 537 19.63 22.99 -8.21
N ASP A 538 19.37 24.10 -8.91
CA ASP A 538 19.50 24.22 -10.37
C ASP A 538 20.95 24.43 -10.85
N LYS A 539 21.88 24.50 -9.90
CA LYS A 539 23.31 24.75 -10.09
C LYS A 539 24.16 23.78 -9.27
N ALA A 540 25.45 23.69 -9.60
CA ALA A 540 26.37 22.88 -8.82
C ALA A 540 26.58 23.45 -7.40
N ARG A 541 26.55 22.59 -6.38
CA ARG A 541 26.71 22.96 -4.96
C ARG A 541 27.87 22.19 -4.32
N GLU A 542 28.58 22.85 -3.40
CA GLU A 542 29.73 22.31 -2.68
C GLU A 542 29.36 21.97 -1.24
N PHE A 543 29.67 20.74 -0.83
CA PHE A 543 29.50 20.19 0.50
C PHE A 543 30.87 20.19 1.19
N ASN A 544 31.02 21.01 2.24
CA ASN A 544 32.26 21.06 3.02
C ASN A 544 32.34 19.85 3.94
N LEU A 545 33.46 19.12 3.89
CA LEU A 545 33.73 17.96 4.75
C LEU A 545 34.67 18.28 5.91
N GLY A 546 35.40 19.40 5.82
CA GLY A 546 36.40 19.81 6.80
C GLY A 546 37.42 18.70 7.10
N THR A 547 37.86 18.62 8.36
CA THR A 547 38.63 17.49 8.89
C THR A 547 37.73 16.35 9.38
N ALA A 548 36.55 16.67 9.92
CA ALA A 548 35.65 15.71 10.57
C ALA A 548 35.11 14.63 9.63
N PHE A 549 34.87 14.95 8.36
CA PHE A 549 34.35 14.02 7.34
C PHE A 549 35.36 13.73 6.21
N ALA A 550 36.65 14.03 6.44
CA ALA A 550 37.71 13.89 5.44
C ALA A 550 37.92 12.43 4.97
N HIS A 551 37.54 11.44 5.78
CA HIS A 551 37.60 10.00 5.44
C HIS A 551 36.70 9.63 4.26
N LEU A 552 35.58 10.34 4.05
CA LEU A 552 34.66 10.08 2.94
C LEU A 552 35.32 10.26 1.56
N ARG A 553 36.45 10.96 1.47
CA ARG A 553 37.26 11.07 0.23
C ARG A 553 37.86 9.74 -0.24
N LYS A 554 37.85 8.71 0.60
CA LYS A 554 38.29 7.33 0.30
C LYS A 554 37.13 6.39 0.00
N ALA A 555 35.89 6.87 0.06
CA ALA A 555 34.71 6.05 -0.16
C ALA A 555 34.55 5.65 -1.63
N GLU A 556 33.99 4.46 -1.87
CA GLU A 556 33.40 4.12 -3.16
C GLU A 556 32.03 4.81 -3.31
N VAL A 557 31.59 5.00 -4.56
CA VAL A 557 30.33 5.66 -4.89
C VAL A 557 29.29 4.60 -5.26
N LEU A 558 28.23 4.50 -4.47
CA LEU A 558 27.16 3.51 -4.61
C LEU A 558 25.94 4.03 -5.38
N ALA A 559 25.78 5.36 -5.48
CA ALA A 559 24.81 5.99 -6.38
C ALA A 559 25.37 7.31 -6.94
N ASP A 560 25.03 7.62 -8.19
CA ASP A 560 25.40 8.85 -8.89
C ASP A 560 24.21 9.45 -9.67
N GLU A 561 24.44 10.37 -10.63
CA GLU A 561 23.35 10.95 -11.44
C GLU A 561 22.70 9.98 -12.44
N ASN A 562 23.28 8.77 -12.63
CA ASN A 562 22.87 7.80 -13.65
C ASN A 562 22.37 6.48 -13.09
N GLN A 563 22.99 5.94 -12.03
CA GLN A 563 22.70 4.61 -11.49
C GLN A 563 22.83 4.55 -9.95
N ALA A 564 22.32 3.47 -9.36
CA ALA A 564 22.46 3.15 -7.94
C ALA A 564 22.68 1.63 -7.75
N GLY A 565 23.31 1.20 -6.66
CA GLY A 565 23.47 -0.21 -6.32
C GLY A 565 24.41 -0.45 -5.12
N PRO A 566 24.57 -1.71 -4.68
CA PRO A 566 25.41 -2.06 -3.53
C PRO A 566 26.92 -2.21 -3.85
N VAL A 567 27.33 -1.91 -5.08
CA VAL A 567 28.70 -2.08 -5.62
C VAL A 567 29.21 -0.74 -6.14
N GLY A 568 30.47 -0.41 -5.86
CA GLY A 568 31.11 0.83 -6.29
C GLY A 568 31.10 1.07 -7.80
N ILE A 569 30.55 2.21 -8.21
CA ILE A 569 30.53 2.69 -9.58
C ILE A 569 31.96 3.02 -10.02
N ALA A 570 32.48 2.29 -11.00
CA ALA A 570 33.89 2.40 -11.42
C ALA A 570 34.27 3.74 -12.08
N LYS A 571 33.29 4.51 -12.57
CA LYS A 571 33.48 5.86 -13.16
C LYS A 571 32.31 6.79 -12.77
N PRO A 572 32.24 7.26 -11.52
CA PRO A 572 31.10 8.05 -11.03
C PRO A 572 30.93 9.35 -11.81
N GLN A 573 29.70 9.70 -12.13
CA GLN A 573 29.32 10.96 -12.78
C GLN A 573 28.64 11.91 -11.78
N GLY A 574 28.29 13.12 -12.20
CA GLY A 574 27.58 14.09 -11.36
C GLY A 574 28.36 14.67 -10.18
N LEU A 575 29.63 14.28 -9.94
CA LEU A 575 30.39 14.67 -8.75
C LEU A 575 31.85 15.02 -9.03
N LYS A 576 32.42 15.85 -8.16
CA LYS A 576 33.82 16.28 -8.21
C LYS A 576 34.37 16.53 -6.81
N TRP A 577 35.51 15.92 -6.47
CA TRP A 577 36.23 16.25 -5.24
C TRP A 577 36.86 17.65 -5.33
N THR A 578 36.70 18.46 -4.28
CA THR A 578 37.28 19.81 -4.15
C THR A 578 38.22 19.87 -2.95
N GLU A 579 38.89 21.01 -2.72
CA GLU A 579 39.71 21.25 -1.54
C GLU A 579 38.90 21.20 -0.23
N LYS A 580 37.68 21.75 -0.22
CA LYS A 580 36.80 21.73 0.97
C LYS A 580 36.09 20.40 1.17
N GLY A 581 35.75 19.69 0.09
CA GLY A 581 34.99 18.45 0.19
C GLY A 581 34.56 17.89 -1.15
N LEU A 582 33.24 17.89 -1.38
CA LEU A 582 32.57 17.27 -2.52
C LEU A 582 31.67 18.30 -3.20
N GLN A 583 31.83 18.51 -4.50
CA GLN A 583 30.89 19.28 -5.33
C GLN A 583 30.00 18.31 -6.11
N LEU A 584 28.69 18.54 -6.09
CA LEU A 584 27.74 17.84 -6.95
C LEU A 584 27.24 18.76 -8.07
N ASN A 585 26.95 18.18 -9.24
CA ASN A 585 26.22 18.82 -10.33
C ASN A 585 24.82 19.26 -9.87
N ALA A 586 24.20 20.15 -10.64
CA ALA A 586 22.77 20.46 -10.49
C ALA A 586 21.91 19.18 -10.49
N LEU A 587 20.84 19.16 -9.70
CA LEU A 587 19.87 18.04 -9.65
C LEU A 587 20.54 16.66 -9.61
N THR A 588 21.39 16.44 -8.60
CA THR A 588 22.22 15.24 -8.42
C THR A 588 22.21 14.79 -6.97
N ALA A 589 22.13 13.49 -6.75
CA ALA A 589 22.37 12.87 -5.45
C ALA A 589 23.46 11.80 -5.58
N VAL A 590 24.13 11.54 -4.46
CA VAL A 590 25.24 10.60 -4.34
C VAL A 590 25.13 9.82 -3.04
N VAL A 591 25.35 8.52 -3.09
CA VAL A 591 25.60 7.68 -1.91
C VAL A 591 27.03 7.19 -1.93
N LEU A 592 27.71 7.28 -0.80
CA LEU A 592 29.07 6.82 -0.57
C LEU A 592 29.09 5.66 0.42
N ARG A 593 30.06 4.74 0.29
CA ARG A 593 30.46 3.78 1.34
C ARG A 593 31.98 3.82 1.54
N LEU A 594 32.41 3.95 2.79
CA LEU A 594 33.76 3.64 3.22
C LEU A 594 33.70 2.37 4.08
N SER A 595 34.11 1.24 3.52
CA SER A 595 34.14 -0.02 4.27
C SER A 595 35.27 -0.04 5.29
N GLN A 596 35.00 -0.55 6.49
CA GLN A 596 36.05 -0.92 7.43
C GLN A 596 36.72 -2.21 6.94
N GLY A 597 38.05 -2.29 7.05
CA GLY A 597 38.83 -3.38 6.45
C GLY A 597 38.57 -4.74 7.09
N SER A 598 37.56 -5.45 6.62
CA SER A 598 37.25 -6.87 6.92
C SER A 598 36.52 -7.49 5.73
N ALA A 599 36.62 -8.81 5.56
CA ALA A 599 36.29 -9.46 4.29
C ALA A 599 34.82 -9.30 3.90
N ILE A 600 34.57 -8.93 2.64
CA ILE A 600 33.25 -8.97 2.03
C ILE A 600 32.80 -10.43 1.96
N VAL A 601 31.92 -10.83 2.88
CA VAL A 601 31.10 -12.04 2.69
C VAL A 601 30.06 -11.68 1.65
N ALA A 602 30.31 -12.05 0.40
CA ALA A 602 29.30 -11.95 -0.65
C ALA A 602 28.07 -12.77 -0.23
N PRO A 603 26.83 -12.29 -0.47
CA PRO A 603 25.66 -13.12 -0.29
C PRO A 603 25.80 -14.37 -1.17
N ALA A 604 25.42 -15.53 -0.64
CA ALA A 604 25.54 -16.79 -1.36
C ALA A 604 24.78 -16.71 -2.69
N VAL A 605 25.52 -16.79 -3.80
CA VAL A 605 24.94 -17.03 -5.11
C VAL A 605 24.53 -18.50 -5.12
N GLU A 606 23.23 -18.77 -5.10
CA GLU A 606 22.74 -20.10 -5.44
C GLU A 606 23.17 -20.39 -6.88
N GLU A 607 23.98 -21.43 -7.06
CA GLU A 607 24.39 -21.87 -8.39
C GLU A 607 23.14 -22.28 -9.17
N LYS A 608 23.00 -21.77 -10.40
CA LYS A 608 21.92 -22.20 -11.29
C LYS A 608 22.09 -23.70 -11.56
N PRO A 609 21.07 -24.55 -11.35
CA PRO A 609 21.10 -25.89 -11.92
C PRO A 609 21.12 -25.76 -13.45
N GLU A 610 22.15 -26.30 -14.09
CA GLU A 610 22.14 -26.47 -15.54
C GLU A 610 21.07 -27.51 -15.91
N PHE A 611 20.05 -27.08 -16.66
CA PHE A 611 19.06 -27.97 -17.22
C PHE A 611 19.63 -28.66 -18.46
N ASP A 612 20.20 -29.84 -18.27
CA ASP A 612 20.53 -30.73 -19.37
C ASP A 612 19.23 -31.25 -20.02
N LEU A 613 19.10 -31.05 -21.33
CA LEU A 613 17.93 -31.41 -22.14
C LEU A 613 18.13 -32.72 -22.92
N SER A 614 19.20 -33.48 -22.66
CA SER A 614 19.62 -34.65 -23.46
C SER A 614 18.96 -36.00 -23.11
N SER A 615 17.89 -36.04 -22.30
CA SER A 615 17.29 -37.30 -21.80
C SER A 615 15.78 -37.47 -22.04
N LEU A 616 15.27 -36.96 -23.17
CA LEU A 616 13.90 -37.22 -23.64
C LEU A 616 13.88 -37.98 -24.98
N GLU A 617 14.13 -39.28 -24.92
CA GLU A 617 13.76 -40.26 -25.96
C GLU A 617 12.62 -41.16 -25.45
N VAL A 618 11.85 -41.77 -26.37
CA VAL A 618 10.50 -42.30 -26.09
C VAL A 618 10.31 -43.72 -26.67
N GLU A 619 9.60 -44.56 -25.91
CA GLU A 619 9.03 -45.88 -26.30
C GLU A 619 10.01 -47.05 -26.59
N PRO A 620 9.54 -48.33 -26.67
CA PRO A 620 8.17 -48.85 -26.49
C PRO A 620 8.02 -49.97 -25.43
N GLU A 621 6.81 -50.54 -25.35
CA GLU A 621 6.41 -51.69 -24.51
C GLU A 621 7.17 -53.01 -24.78
N GLN A 622 7.20 -53.94 -23.81
CA GLN A 622 6.40 -55.20 -23.86
C GLN A 622 6.66 -56.19 -22.70
N GLY A 623 5.58 -56.80 -22.20
CA GLY A 623 5.44 -58.27 -22.20
C GLY A 623 5.95 -59.13 -21.02
N GLN A 624 4.99 -59.59 -20.20
CA GLN A 624 4.93 -60.95 -19.58
C GLN A 624 5.96 -61.33 -18.48
N ALA A 625 5.70 -62.31 -17.58
CA ALA A 625 4.46 -62.82 -16.96
C ALA A 625 4.79 -63.83 -15.83
N GLN A 626 3.84 -64.03 -14.88
CA GLN A 626 3.67 -65.26 -14.06
C GLN A 626 4.76 -65.60 -13.00
N ASN A 627 4.49 -66.32 -11.88
CA ASN A 627 3.25 -66.97 -11.39
C ASN A 627 3.25 -67.31 -9.87
N LEU A 628 2.05 -67.45 -9.28
CA LEU A 628 1.67 -68.28 -8.07
C LEU A 628 2.34 -67.96 -6.71
N ALA A 629 1.76 -68.18 -5.50
CA ALA A 629 0.42 -68.41 -4.91
C ALA A 629 0.58 -68.26 -3.35
N ALA A 630 -0.38 -68.27 -2.40
CA ALA A 630 -1.84 -68.50 -2.25
C ALA A 630 -2.38 -67.53 -1.13
N ASN A 631 -3.66 -67.26 -0.80
CA ASN A 631 -4.96 -68.00 -0.72
C ASN A 631 -5.15 -68.84 0.60
N PRO A 632 -6.34 -68.84 1.27
CA PRO A 632 -7.46 -67.87 1.33
C PRO A 632 -8.10 -67.69 2.77
N GLU A 633 -9.38 -67.26 2.79
CA GLU A 633 -10.40 -67.19 3.87
C GLU A 633 -10.59 -65.83 4.58
N THR A 634 -11.78 -65.25 4.85
CA THR A 634 -13.15 -65.13 4.25
C THR A 634 -14.20 -65.02 5.37
N GLN A 635 -14.79 -63.83 5.55
CA GLN A 635 -16.16 -63.51 6.03
C GLN A 635 -16.22 -61.98 6.21
N GLU A 636 -17.30 -61.22 6.03
CA GLU A 636 -18.56 -61.22 5.27
C GLU A 636 -19.50 -60.23 6.01
N THR A 637 -19.97 -59.17 5.33
CA THR A 637 -21.13 -58.33 5.73
C THR A 637 -20.99 -57.49 7.03
N THR A 638 -21.78 -56.43 7.31
CA THR A 638 -22.96 -55.81 6.63
C THR A 638 -22.79 -54.30 6.39
N SER A 639 -23.71 -53.71 5.61
CA SER A 639 -23.82 -52.27 5.31
C SER A 639 -24.83 -51.53 6.19
N GLU A 640 -24.62 -50.23 6.43
CA GLU A 640 -25.60 -49.11 6.53
C GLU A 640 -24.83 -47.87 7.03
N ALA A 641 -25.26 -46.60 6.93
CA ALA A 641 -26.10 -45.80 6.03
C ALA A 641 -26.23 -44.41 6.73
N HIS A 642 -26.47 -43.33 6.00
CA HIS A 642 -26.42 -41.92 6.44
C HIS A 642 -26.81 -41.54 7.89
N SER A 643 -26.05 -40.61 8.47
CA SER A 643 -26.56 -39.58 9.39
C SER A 643 -26.06 -38.19 8.98
N GLN A 644 -26.88 -37.14 9.16
CA GLN A 644 -26.61 -35.78 8.68
C GLN A 644 -25.69 -34.99 9.63
N ASN A 645 -24.83 -34.12 9.08
CA ASN A 645 -24.07 -33.15 9.88
C ASN A 645 -25.00 -32.02 10.35
N LEU A 646 -25.14 -31.86 11.67
CA LEU A 646 -25.81 -30.72 12.29
C LEU A 646 -24.86 -29.52 12.43
N LEU A 647 -25.37 -28.31 12.19
CA LEU A 647 -24.64 -27.07 12.47
C LEU A 647 -24.52 -26.85 14.00
N PRO A 648 -23.41 -26.24 14.48
CA PRO A 648 -23.25 -25.93 15.89
C PRO A 648 -24.27 -24.87 16.35
N ASN A 649 -25.02 -25.17 17.41
CA ASN A 649 -25.98 -24.24 18.01
C ASN A 649 -25.27 -23.25 18.94
N THR A 650 -25.37 -21.95 18.66
CA THR A 650 -24.72 -20.87 19.41
C THR A 650 -25.65 -20.13 20.39
N GLY A 651 -26.89 -20.60 20.57
CA GLY A 651 -27.84 -20.03 21.54
C GLY A 651 -27.49 -20.36 22.99
N THR A 652 -27.12 -19.36 23.79
CA THR A 652 -26.94 -19.49 25.24
C THR A 652 -28.23 -19.16 25.99
N GLU A 653 -28.98 -20.18 26.40
CA GLU A 653 -30.15 -19.99 27.27
C GLU A 653 -29.76 -19.51 28.68
N SER A 654 -30.29 -18.36 29.10
CA SER A 654 -30.14 -17.85 30.46
C SER A 654 -31.13 -18.53 31.41
N LYS A 655 -30.68 -19.59 32.10
CA LYS A 655 -31.50 -20.32 33.08
C LYS A 655 -31.74 -19.52 34.37
N SER A 656 -32.79 -18.69 34.34
CA SER A 656 -33.36 -18.08 35.55
C SER A 656 -33.94 -19.15 36.47
N LEU A 657 -33.28 -19.37 37.61
CA LEU A 657 -33.52 -20.53 38.48
C LEU A 657 -34.05 -20.09 39.86
N LEU A 658 -35.20 -19.38 39.88
CA LEU A 658 -35.90 -19.02 41.13
C LEU A 658 -37.38 -18.64 40.90
N ALA A 659 -38.23 -19.64 40.61
CA ALA A 659 -39.66 -19.42 40.40
C ALA A 659 -40.55 -20.62 40.82
N LEU A 660 -40.41 -21.14 42.05
CA LEU A 660 -41.34 -22.14 42.60
C LEU A 660 -41.33 -22.25 44.15
N ALA A 661 -41.84 -21.22 44.83
CA ALA A 661 -42.24 -21.29 46.25
C ALA A 661 -43.27 -20.19 46.57
N GLY A 662 -44.27 -20.49 47.43
CA GLY A 662 -45.13 -19.45 48.02
C GLY A 662 -46.51 -19.22 47.39
N PHE A 663 -47.33 -20.26 47.24
CA PHE A 663 -48.79 -20.07 47.22
C PHE A 663 -49.35 -20.06 48.65
N SER A 664 -50.37 -19.24 48.91
CA SER A 664 -51.18 -19.06 50.15
C SER A 664 -50.81 -17.88 51.04
N ILE A 665 -51.84 -17.31 51.71
CA ILE A 665 -51.78 -16.22 52.71
C ILE A 665 -51.34 -14.88 52.06
N LEU A 666 -52.23 -13.93 51.70
CA LEU A 666 -53.41 -13.43 52.43
C LEU A 666 -54.47 -12.86 51.46
N ALA A 667 -55.72 -12.80 51.92
CA ALA A 667 -56.80 -12.00 51.32
C ALA A 667 -57.23 -10.89 52.30
N LEU A 668 -58.02 -9.92 51.80
CA LEU A 668 -58.57 -8.72 52.48
C LEU A 668 -57.63 -7.50 52.53
N LEU A 669 -58.28 -6.31 52.55
CA LEU A 669 -57.73 -4.95 52.43
C LEU A 669 -57.14 -4.63 51.04
N GLY A 670 -57.69 -3.68 50.25
CA GLY A 670 -58.87 -2.84 50.48
C GLY A 670 -59.41 -2.20 49.19
N PHE A 671 -60.62 -1.64 49.26
CA PHE A 671 -61.38 -1.09 48.12
C PHE A 671 -61.04 0.39 47.84
N GLY A 672 -61.07 0.80 46.57
CA GLY A 672 -61.00 2.21 46.12
C GLY A 672 -59.65 2.58 45.47
N TRP A 673 -59.59 3.34 44.37
CA TRP A 673 -60.59 4.23 43.76
C TRP A 673 -60.53 4.22 42.21
N LEU A 674 -61.42 4.96 41.53
CA LEU A 674 -61.71 4.77 40.10
C LEU A 674 -62.00 6.11 39.38
N VAL A 675 -61.58 6.21 38.09
CA VAL A 675 -61.94 7.22 37.06
C VAL A 675 -61.22 8.58 37.11
N LYS A 676 -61.01 9.14 35.88
CA LYS A 676 -60.61 10.50 35.46
C LYS A 676 -59.10 10.70 35.19
N ASN A 677 -58.67 11.30 34.06
CA ASN A 677 -59.42 11.93 32.96
C ASN A 677 -58.69 11.78 31.59
N LYS A 678 -59.45 11.59 30.50
CA LYS A 678 -59.07 12.00 29.14
C LYS A 678 -59.74 13.35 28.83
N LYS A 679 -58.99 14.34 28.32
CA LYS A 679 -59.35 15.18 27.14
C LYS A 679 -58.55 16.49 27.03
N LYS A 680 -58.15 16.79 25.79
CA LYS A 680 -57.78 18.11 25.23
C LYS A 680 -56.48 18.75 25.75
N GLN A 681 -55.84 19.61 24.96
CA GLN A 681 -56.21 20.03 23.58
C GLN A 681 -55.69 19.09 22.52
#